data_AF-A0A8S3TRD0-F1
#
_entry.id   AF-A0A8S3TRD0-F1
#
_cell.length_a   1.000
_cell.length_b   1.000
_cell.length_c   1.000
_cell.angle_alpha   90.00
_cell.angle_beta   90.00
_cell.angle_gamma   90.00
#
_symmetry.space_group_name_H-M   'P 1'
#
loop_
_entity.id
_entity.type
_entity.pdbx_description
1 polymer ?
#
loop_
_entity_poly.entity_id
_entity_poly.type
_entity_poly.pdbx_seq_one_letter_code
_entity_poly.pdbx_strand_id
1 'polypeptide(L)'
;MKQIFENYDPTIPPHFIEEIPVESSVQLYILNIDTINDSLMDFSVSMFIRQRWTDIRLKYNNTVGVSRLELDTKVMQNVWVPDMFITNEKKADIHQVTAPNMLMHIHPDGNILYSMRITGTFSCEMNLQKYPLDKQICSLGLESYAYTTDNLVYRWDDDPIVYDKDMSLPQFQLDGITTYSCDKVYHGIIDKQKYTCLKMDIALTRNIGYHLTQIYIPSCLIVILSWVSFWISVDATPARISIGILTVLTMTTQSSGARESLPKVSYVKAIDVWMAVCLLFVFGALIEFAFVNVLSRVERRRKSPRSKQINQSNQHTNAKKLVAVQHRTSIFYVVIFLIMFIYVYLLGLIITIRAYQPVNNTERDLVLKELLKNYNSAVPPNYNNDEQLRVEIQVYILSIDSISDSSKDFGLSFFLRQRWNDSRLIHDPRLGTFQLSKKSMNKVWVPELFILNEKRAALHRVSTPDKLLHIKPDGLMYYSTRISGTFSCDVNLLRYPLDHQMCPLTIESYGYTSETLDLQWYKEPVEKKDDIILSQFSLGCEKTIKCDKVYAGLKFSCVQMNIKLDRLYDYYLIQTYIPTTLIVILSWVSFWISIDATPARISLGLLTVLTMTTQNTGLPQVSYFKAIDVWMVSCMFFVFAALIEFAYVNVLSRVRLRRQTSVADNGGYDNDQSPKKKSPAKVK
;
A
#
# COMPACT_ATOMS: atom_id res chain seq x y z
N MET A 1 -3.90 1.33 -52.06
CA MET A 1 -3.86 0.29 -51.00
C MET A 1 -3.17 -0.99 -51.45
N LYS A 2 -3.76 -1.90 -52.26
CA LYS A 2 -3.12 -3.21 -52.57
C LYS A 2 -1.63 -3.10 -52.99
N GLN A 3 -1.34 -2.28 -54.01
CA GLN A 3 0.02 -1.98 -54.49
C GLN A 3 1.00 -1.44 -53.44
N ILE A 4 0.50 -0.84 -52.34
CA ILE A 4 1.33 -0.33 -51.23
C ILE A 4 1.75 -1.47 -50.30
N PHE A 5 0.94 -2.54 -50.20
CA PHE A 5 1.19 -3.69 -49.34
C PHE A 5 1.83 -4.88 -50.06
N GLU A 6 1.88 -4.91 -51.39
CA GLU A 6 2.36 -6.05 -52.19
C GLU A 6 3.82 -6.46 -51.90
N ASN A 7 4.69 -5.51 -51.51
CA ASN A 7 6.09 -5.77 -51.11
C ASN A 7 6.37 -5.34 -49.65
N TYR A 8 5.34 -5.19 -48.82
CA TYR A 8 5.50 -4.66 -47.45
C TYR A 8 5.58 -5.76 -46.40
N ASP A 9 6.66 -5.80 -45.61
CA ASP A 9 6.82 -6.71 -44.48
C ASP A 9 6.63 -5.99 -43.12
N PRO A 10 5.46 -6.13 -42.46
CA PRO A 10 5.22 -5.60 -41.11
C PRO A 10 6.00 -6.32 -40.01
N THR A 11 6.74 -7.39 -40.31
CA THR A 11 7.60 -8.07 -39.33
C THR A 11 8.93 -7.35 -39.09
N ILE A 12 9.23 -6.27 -39.79
CA ILE A 12 10.54 -5.59 -39.72
C ILE A 12 10.33 -4.08 -39.58
N PRO A 13 11.01 -3.41 -38.62
CA PRO A 13 10.97 -1.95 -38.53
C PRO A 13 11.43 -1.27 -39.83
N PRO A 14 10.96 -0.03 -40.10
CA PRO A 14 11.63 0.86 -41.04
C PRO A 14 13.14 0.93 -40.76
N HIS A 15 13.95 1.16 -41.79
CA HIS A 15 15.40 1.42 -41.70
C HIS A 15 16.29 0.31 -41.07
N PHE A 16 15.76 -0.89 -40.78
CA PHE A 16 16.48 -2.13 -40.33
C PHE A 16 17.44 -2.77 -41.36
N ILE A 17 18.13 -1.94 -42.14
CA ILE A 17 19.26 -2.27 -43.04
C ILE A 17 20.33 -1.17 -42.94
N GLU A 18 19.93 0.03 -42.52
CA GLU A 18 20.73 1.25 -42.50
C GLU A 18 21.28 1.55 -41.09
N GLU A 19 20.93 0.74 -40.08
CA GLU A 19 21.19 0.94 -38.64
C GLU A 19 20.78 2.34 -38.13
N ILE A 20 19.74 2.93 -38.74
CA ILE A 20 19.11 4.18 -38.32
C ILE A 20 17.91 3.83 -37.43
N PRO A 21 17.87 4.25 -36.15
CA PRO A 21 16.72 4.00 -35.30
C PRO A 21 15.48 4.73 -35.81
N VAL A 22 14.33 4.05 -35.74
CA VAL A 22 13.04 4.67 -36.08
C VAL A 22 12.72 5.72 -35.02
N GLU A 23 12.62 6.98 -35.43
CA GLU A 23 12.13 8.04 -34.54
C GLU A 23 10.60 7.99 -34.48
N SER A 24 10.06 7.66 -33.30
CA SER A 24 8.62 7.67 -33.04
C SER A 24 8.28 8.80 -32.07
N SER A 25 7.58 9.83 -32.59
CA SER A 25 7.13 10.99 -31.83
C SER A 25 5.81 10.69 -31.13
N VAL A 26 5.75 10.92 -29.82
CA VAL A 26 4.65 10.49 -28.94
C VAL A 26 3.95 11.70 -28.35
N GLN A 27 2.61 11.69 -28.42
CA GLN A 27 1.74 12.67 -27.77
C GLN A 27 0.72 11.92 -26.90
N LEU A 28 0.53 12.38 -25.67
CA LEU A 28 -0.56 11.93 -24.79
C LEU A 28 -1.69 12.95 -24.82
N TYR A 29 -2.92 12.50 -25.04
CA TYR A 29 -4.12 13.31 -24.85
C TYR A 29 -4.88 12.77 -23.64
N ILE A 30 -4.77 13.44 -22.49
CA ILE A 30 -5.49 13.05 -21.26
C ILE A 30 -6.94 13.53 -21.39
N LEU A 31 -7.89 12.59 -21.30
CA LEU A 31 -9.31 12.90 -21.25
C LEU A 31 -9.73 13.28 -19.82
N ASN A 32 -9.30 12.46 -18.86
CA ASN A 32 -9.50 12.68 -17.43
C ASN A 32 -8.52 11.82 -16.62
N ILE A 33 -8.29 12.22 -15.37
CA ILE A 33 -7.74 11.35 -14.32
C ILE A 33 -8.95 10.85 -13.52
N ASP A 34 -9.36 9.61 -13.77
CA ASP A 34 -10.62 9.02 -13.27
C ASP A 34 -10.63 8.89 -11.74
N THR A 35 -9.55 8.37 -11.16
CA THR A 35 -9.40 8.17 -9.71
C THR A 35 -7.94 8.33 -9.29
N ILE A 36 -7.72 8.76 -8.06
CA ILE A 36 -6.43 8.67 -7.36
C ILE A 36 -6.73 7.96 -6.04
N ASN A 37 -6.01 6.87 -5.75
CA ASN A 37 -6.34 5.96 -4.67
C ASN A 37 -5.11 5.73 -3.76
N ASP A 38 -5.04 6.53 -2.69
CA ASP A 38 -4.00 6.41 -1.67
C ASP A 38 -3.95 4.98 -1.09
N SER A 39 -5.10 4.33 -0.90
CA SER A 39 -5.19 3.03 -0.20
C SER A 39 -4.54 1.86 -0.96
N LEU A 40 -4.49 1.94 -2.30
CA LEU A 40 -3.87 0.93 -3.16
C LEU A 40 -2.55 1.40 -3.80
N MET A 41 -2.14 2.65 -3.58
CA MET A 41 -0.98 3.27 -4.25
C MET A 41 -1.12 3.22 -5.78
N ASP A 42 -2.24 3.73 -6.31
CA ASP A 42 -2.47 3.87 -7.75
C ASP A 42 -3.33 5.07 -8.15
N PHE A 43 -3.32 5.36 -9.44
CA PHE A 43 -4.16 6.35 -10.10
C PHE A 43 -4.69 5.78 -11.43
N SER A 44 -5.91 6.12 -11.80
CA SER A 44 -6.52 5.73 -13.07
C SER A 44 -6.62 6.92 -14.01
N VAL A 45 -6.29 6.71 -15.29
CA VAL A 45 -6.33 7.74 -16.33
C VAL A 45 -6.96 7.17 -17.59
N SER A 46 -7.89 7.90 -18.20
CA SER A 46 -8.32 7.66 -19.58
C SER A 46 -7.64 8.64 -20.51
N MET A 47 -7.00 8.13 -21.57
CA MET A 47 -6.23 8.95 -22.50
C MET A 47 -6.17 8.34 -23.89
N PHE A 48 -5.87 9.17 -24.89
CA PHE A 48 -5.34 8.67 -26.16
C PHE A 48 -3.81 8.68 -26.11
N ILE A 49 -3.19 7.57 -26.51
CA ILE A 49 -1.79 7.53 -26.89
C ILE A 49 -1.73 7.73 -28.40
N ARG A 50 -1.00 8.77 -28.84
CA ARG A 50 -0.72 9.06 -30.24
C ARG A 50 0.76 8.82 -30.52
N GLN A 51 1.05 8.21 -31.65
CA GLN A 51 2.41 8.01 -32.17
C GLN A 51 2.47 8.50 -33.61
N ARG A 52 3.59 9.12 -33.99
CA ARG A 52 3.94 9.45 -35.38
C ARG A 52 5.33 8.94 -35.71
N TRP A 53 5.46 8.18 -36.80
CA TRP A 53 6.73 7.77 -37.37
C TRP A 53 6.65 7.79 -38.90
N THR A 54 7.80 7.78 -39.57
CA THR A 54 7.86 7.66 -41.03
C THR A 54 8.16 6.22 -41.43
N ASP A 55 7.42 5.66 -42.39
CA ASP A 55 7.76 4.40 -43.06
C ASP A 55 7.88 4.65 -44.56
N ILE A 56 9.12 4.74 -45.06
CA ILE A 56 9.39 5.03 -46.47
C ILE A 56 8.82 3.97 -47.42
N ARG A 57 8.53 2.76 -46.93
CA ARG A 57 7.96 1.64 -47.71
C ARG A 57 6.45 1.83 -47.98
N LEU A 58 5.80 2.73 -47.25
CA LEU A 58 4.36 3.02 -47.35
C LEU A 58 4.05 4.36 -48.04
N LYS A 59 5.08 5.04 -48.59
CA LYS A 59 4.95 6.20 -49.48
C LYS A 59 4.07 5.89 -50.69
N TYR A 60 3.22 6.83 -51.10
CA TYR A 60 2.36 6.66 -52.27
C TYR A 60 2.21 7.96 -53.07
N ASN A 61 2.23 7.85 -54.40
CA ASN A 61 2.01 9.00 -55.28
C ASN A 61 0.57 9.48 -55.16
N ASN A 62 0.38 10.75 -54.81
CA ASN A 62 -0.94 11.35 -54.61
C ASN A 62 -1.61 11.77 -55.94
N THR A 63 -1.86 10.82 -56.83
CA THR A 63 -2.48 11.04 -58.15
C THR A 63 -3.98 11.35 -58.10
N VAL A 64 -4.61 11.26 -56.92
CA VAL A 64 -6.08 11.37 -56.73
C VAL A 64 -6.45 12.51 -55.75
N GLY A 65 -5.48 13.29 -55.25
CA GLY A 65 -5.72 14.39 -54.31
C GLY A 65 -6.05 13.95 -52.87
N VAL A 66 -5.83 12.69 -52.52
CA VAL A 66 -6.10 12.10 -51.20
C VAL A 66 -4.97 12.45 -50.22
N SER A 67 -5.24 13.41 -49.34
CA SER A 67 -4.30 13.96 -48.35
C SER A 67 -3.84 12.98 -47.26
N ARG A 68 -4.62 11.93 -46.99
CA ARG A 68 -4.27 10.79 -46.13
C ARG A 68 -5.12 9.57 -46.48
N LEU A 69 -4.55 8.37 -46.34
CA LEU A 69 -5.28 7.11 -46.34
C LEU A 69 -5.70 6.78 -44.91
N GLU A 70 -7.01 6.71 -44.66
CA GLU A 70 -7.57 6.29 -43.37
C GLU A 70 -7.79 4.77 -43.40
N LEU A 71 -7.19 4.04 -42.45
CA LEU A 71 -7.25 2.57 -42.42
C LEU A 71 -8.32 2.04 -41.46
N ASP A 72 -9.02 0.98 -41.86
CA ASP A 72 -9.81 0.17 -40.94
C ASP A 72 -8.90 -0.66 -40.02
N THR A 73 -9.39 -0.93 -38.81
CA THR A 73 -8.73 -1.70 -37.75
C THR A 73 -8.23 -3.09 -38.20
N LYS A 74 -8.89 -3.73 -39.16
CA LYS A 74 -8.45 -5.01 -39.74
C LYS A 74 -7.21 -4.88 -40.61
N VAL A 75 -6.99 -3.72 -41.24
CA VAL A 75 -5.85 -3.46 -42.13
C VAL A 75 -4.63 -2.99 -41.33
N MET A 76 -4.83 -2.32 -40.19
CA MET A 76 -3.75 -1.87 -39.29
C MET A 76 -2.82 -3.02 -38.84
N GLN A 77 -3.34 -4.24 -38.73
CA GLN A 77 -2.55 -5.45 -38.36
C GLN A 77 -1.50 -5.86 -39.42
N ASN A 78 -1.53 -5.23 -40.61
CA ASN A 78 -0.56 -5.41 -41.68
C ASN A 78 0.42 -4.24 -41.83
N VAL A 79 0.40 -3.27 -40.91
CA VAL A 79 1.39 -2.20 -40.78
C VAL A 79 2.31 -2.51 -39.59
N TRP A 80 3.61 -2.25 -39.69
CA TRP A 80 4.50 -2.31 -38.52
C TRP A 80 4.19 -1.13 -37.58
N VAL A 81 4.12 -1.38 -36.27
CA VAL A 81 3.84 -0.37 -35.25
C VAL A 81 4.95 -0.41 -34.19
N PRO A 82 5.49 0.74 -33.74
CA PRO A 82 6.44 0.80 -32.64
C PRO A 82 5.87 0.16 -31.37
N ASP A 83 6.69 -0.65 -30.71
CA ASP A 83 6.23 -1.45 -29.59
C ASP A 83 6.36 -0.65 -28.28
N MET A 84 5.23 -0.18 -27.76
CA MET A 84 5.19 0.63 -26.54
C MET A 84 4.56 -0.19 -25.42
N PHE A 85 5.19 -0.22 -24.26
CA PHE A 85 4.58 -0.75 -23.04
C PHE A 85 4.58 0.30 -21.93
N ILE A 86 3.66 0.16 -20.99
CA ILE A 86 3.53 1.07 -19.86
C ILE A 86 4.13 0.40 -18.62
N THR A 87 5.26 0.93 -18.20
CA THR A 87 6.19 0.34 -17.23
C THR A 87 5.60 0.14 -15.83
N ASN A 88 4.68 1.02 -15.43
CA ASN A 88 4.01 0.99 -14.13
C ASN A 88 2.51 0.65 -14.21
N GLU A 89 2.04 0.06 -15.30
CA GLU A 89 0.66 -0.40 -15.47
C GLU A 89 0.34 -1.61 -14.58
N LYS A 90 -0.68 -1.47 -13.71
CA LYS A 90 -1.28 -2.58 -12.94
C LYS A 90 -2.39 -3.26 -13.76
N LYS A 91 -3.17 -2.48 -14.50
CA LYS A 91 -4.20 -2.94 -15.44
C LYS A 91 -4.49 -1.84 -16.46
N ALA A 92 -4.52 -2.15 -17.76
CA ALA A 92 -5.06 -1.26 -18.79
C ALA A 92 -5.91 -2.00 -19.83
N ASP A 93 -6.97 -1.34 -20.28
CA ASP A 93 -7.88 -1.83 -21.32
C ASP A 93 -7.92 -0.85 -22.50
N ILE A 94 -7.92 -1.41 -23.72
CA ILE A 94 -8.21 -0.65 -24.96
C ILE A 94 -9.73 -0.59 -25.13
N HIS A 95 -10.29 0.59 -25.38
CA HIS A 95 -11.74 0.76 -25.46
C HIS A 95 -12.32 0.09 -26.72
N GLN A 96 -13.29 -0.81 -26.54
CA GLN A 96 -14.02 -1.45 -27.63
C GLN A 96 -15.52 -1.49 -27.29
N VAL A 97 -16.26 -0.45 -27.71
CA VAL A 97 -17.71 -0.32 -27.43
C VAL A 97 -18.57 -0.67 -28.66
N THR A 98 -18.03 -0.44 -29.87
CA THR A 98 -18.67 -0.80 -31.16
C THR A 98 -17.62 -1.34 -32.12
N ALA A 99 -16.48 -0.66 -32.22
CA ALA A 99 -15.21 -1.12 -32.77
C ALA A 99 -14.09 -0.82 -31.76
N PRO A 100 -12.87 -1.38 -31.91
CA PRO A 100 -11.71 -0.92 -31.16
C PRO A 100 -11.44 0.56 -31.45
N ASN A 101 -11.28 1.38 -30.41
CA ASN A 101 -11.04 2.82 -30.52
C ASN A 101 -9.57 3.10 -30.91
N MET A 102 -9.25 2.75 -32.14
CA MET A 102 -7.93 2.83 -32.77
C MET A 102 -8.10 3.45 -34.16
N LEU A 103 -7.20 4.36 -34.52
CA LEU A 103 -7.10 4.93 -35.86
C LEU A 103 -5.65 4.88 -36.36
N MET A 104 -5.49 4.80 -37.68
CA MET A 104 -4.20 4.87 -38.35
C MET A 104 -4.40 5.60 -39.67
N HIS A 105 -3.67 6.70 -39.86
CA HIS A 105 -3.65 7.48 -41.09
C HIS A 105 -2.25 7.41 -41.70
N ILE A 106 -2.15 7.09 -43.00
CA ILE A 106 -0.90 7.12 -43.76
C ILE A 106 -0.94 8.31 -44.71
N HIS A 107 0.05 9.19 -44.65
CA HIS A 107 0.20 10.34 -45.53
C HIS A 107 1.05 9.99 -46.78
N PRO A 108 0.96 10.76 -47.90
CA PRO A 108 1.67 10.45 -49.15
C PRO A 108 3.19 10.35 -49.02
N ASP A 109 3.76 11.12 -48.08
CA ASP A 109 5.18 11.17 -47.69
C ASP A 109 5.63 9.97 -46.84
N GLY A 110 4.74 9.04 -46.52
CA GLY A 110 5.01 7.88 -45.68
C GLY A 110 4.95 8.18 -44.18
N ASN A 111 4.53 9.37 -43.76
CA ASN A 111 4.28 9.66 -42.34
C ASN A 111 2.99 8.96 -41.89
N ILE A 112 3.07 8.26 -40.76
CA ILE A 112 1.97 7.48 -40.19
C ILE A 112 1.57 8.10 -38.87
N LEU A 113 0.31 8.49 -38.73
CA LEU A 113 -0.31 8.85 -37.45
C LEU A 113 -1.12 7.66 -36.95
N TYR A 114 -0.70 7.10 -35.82
CA TYR A 114 -1.41 6.05 -35.10
C TYR A 114 -1.96 6.62 -33.78
N SER A 115 -3.19 6.28 -33.41
CA SER A 115 -3.79 6.75 -32.16
C SER A 115 -4.76 5.72 -31.60
N MET A 116 -4.71 5.49 -30.29
CA MET A 116 -5.53 4.51 -29.57
C MET A 116 -6.04 5.07 -28.25
N ARG A 117 -7.30 4.78 -27.88
CA ARG A 117 -7.87 5.14 -26.58
C ARG A 117 -7.69 4.01 -25.58
N ILE A 118 -7.08 4.31 -24.44
CA ILE A 118 -6.99 3.41 -23.29
C ILE A 118 -7.60 4.03 -22.03
N THR A 119 -8.01 3.18 -21.10
CA THR A 119 -8.08 3.53 -19.67
C THR A 119 -7.16 2.57 -18.95
N GLY A 120 -6.32 3.08 -18.05
CA GLY A 120 -5.43 2.25 -17.26
C GLY A 120 -5.31 2.75 -15.83
N THR A 121 -5.09 1.80 -14.93
CA THR A 121 -4.71 2.00 -13.53
C THR A 121 -3.21 1.75 -13.40
N PHE A 122 -2.49 2.77 -12.95
CA PHE A 122 -1.04 2.83 -12.93
C PHE A 122 -0.56 2.96 -11.48
N SER A 123 0.51 2.22 -11.13
CA SER A 123 1.13 2.28 -9.81
C SER A 123 1.75 3.67 -9.58
N CYS A 124 1.49 4.23 -8.40
CA CYS A 124 2.10 5.48 -7.94
C CYS A 124 2.55 5.31 -6.48
N GLU A 125 3.87 5.25 -6.27
CA GLU A 125 4.51 5.05 -4.97
C GLU A 125 4.44 6.36 -4.14
N MET A 126 3.27 6.67 -3.56
CA MET A 126 2.99 7.94 -2.89
C MET A 126 3.73 8.11 -1.55
N ASN A 127 4.32 9.28 -1.33
CA ASN A 127 4.94 9.65 -0.05
C ASN A 127 3.94 10.40 0.84
N LEU A 128 3.36 9.68 1.81
CA LEU A 128 2.34 10.19 2.72
C LEU A 128 2.90 10.72 4.05
N GLN A 129 4.23 10.88 4.19
CA GLN A 129 4.84 11.42 5.42
C GLN A 129 4.24 12.78 5.82
N LYS A 130 3.96 13.64 4.83
CA LYS A 130 3.34 14.96 5.01
C LYS A 130 1.80 14.95 4.99
N TYR A 131 1.16 13.79 4.84
CA TYR A 131 -0.30 13.70 4.70
C TYR A 131 -1.06 14.34 5.88
N PRO A 132 -2.12 15.14 5.65
CA PRO A 132 -2.76 15.45 4.36
C PRO A 132 -2.27 16.74 3.67
N LEU A 133 -1.09 17.26 4.04
CA LEU A 133 -0.42 18.41 3.41
C LEU A 133 0.64 17.96 2.40
N ASP A 134 0.38 16.85 1.72
CA ASP A 134 1.27 16.19 0.78
C ASP A 134 1.10 16.71 -0.66
N LYS A 135 2.20 16.65 -1.41
CA LYS A 135 2.22 16.72 -2.87
C LYS A 135 2.75 15.39 -3.39
N GLN A 136 2.03 14.79 -4.33
CA GLN A 136 2.43 13.55 -4.99
C GLN A 136 2.91 13.83 -6.40
N ILE A 137 3.87 13.03 -6.86
CA ILE A 137 4.34 13.03 -8.25
C ILE A 137 4.01 11.65 -8.79
N CYS A 138 2.88 11.52 -9.47
CA CYS A 138 2.49 10.25 -10.08
C CYS A 138 3.06 10.15 -11.49
N SER A 139 4.06 9.28 -11.62
CA SER A 139 4.72 8.99 -12.88
C SER A 139 3.91 8.08 -13.78
N LEU A 140 4.03 8.28 -15.09
CA LEU A 140 3.72 7.31 -16.14
C LEU A 140 4.99 7.12 -16.98
N GLY A 141 5.54 5.91 -17.00
CA GLY A 141 6.69 5.58 -17.84
C GLY A 141 6.26 4.77 -19.06
N LEU A 142 6.48 5.31 -20.25
CA LEU A 142 6.37 4.62 -21.55
C LEU A 142 7.77 4.14 -21.96
N GLU A 143 7.88 2.93 -22.51
CA GLU A 143 9.17 2.35 -22.88
C GLU A 143 9.01 1.38 -24.06
N SER A 144 10.08 1.09 -24.79
CA SER A 144 10.09 -0.01 -25.76
C SER A 144 10.30 -1.33 -25.05
N TYR A 145 9.45 -2.33 -25.33
CA TYR A 145 9.57 -3.64 -24.68
C TYR A 145 10.61 -4.50 -25.38
N ALA A 146 10.67 -4.46 -26.70
CA ALA A 146 11.55 -5.30 -27.50
C ALA A 146 12.72 -4.53 -28.12
N TYR A 147 12.49 -3.37 -28.75
CA TYR A 147 13.54 -2.67 -29.51
C TYR A 147 14.49 -1.88 -28.62
N THR A 148 15.80 -2.05 -28.86
CA THR A 148 16.82 -1.21 -28.23
C THR A 148 16.81 0.22 -28.79
N THR A 149 17.51 1.13 -28.11
CA THR A 149 17.78 2.51 -28.57
C THR A 149 18.35 2.62 -29.99
N ASP A 150 18.93 1.54 -30.48
CA ASP A 150 19.62 1.46 -31.77
C ASP A 150 18.63 1.16 -32.92
N ASN A 151 17.45 0.62 -32.58
CA ASN A 151 16.37 0.26 -33.50
C ASN A 151 15.16 1.21 -33.41
N LEU A 152 14.89 1.76 -32.23
CA LEU A 152 13.72 2.60 -31.95
C LEU A 152 14.11 3.67 -30.93
N VAL A 153 13.81 4.92 -31.24
CA VAL A 153 13.93 6.05 -30.31
C VAL A 153 12.57 6.72 -30.17
N TYR A 154 12.03 6.72 -28.96
CA TYR A 154 10.85 7.52 -28.66
C TYR A 154 11.26 8.96 -28.39
N ARG A 155 10.54 9.91 -28.98
CA ARG A 155 10.62 11.33 -28.65
C ARG A 155 9.25 11.86 -28.26
N TRP A 156 9.25 12.94 -27.50
CA TRP A 156 8.05 13.73 -27.26
C TRP A 156 7.70 14.56 -28.51
N ASP A 157 6.43 14.62 -28.86
CA ASP A 157 5.87 15.51 -29.88
C ASP A 157 5.99 16.99 -29.46
N ASP A 158 5.87 17.93 -30.41
CA ASP A 158 6.03 19.39 -30.15
C ASP A 158 5.05 19.90 -29.07
N ASP A 159 3.83 19.33 -29.05
CA ASP A 159 2.86 19.45 -27.96
C ASP A 159 2.69 18.06 -27.32
N PRO A 160 3.46 17.72 -26.27
CA PRO A 160 3.60 16.33 -25.85
C PRO A 160 2.45 15.83 -24.97
N ILE A 161 1.77 16.73 -24.26
CA ILE A 161 0.65 16.39 -23.38
C ILE A 161 -0.47 17.42 -23.52
N VAL A 162 -1.53 17.00 -24.21
CA VAL A 162 -2.77 17.76 -24.32
C VAL A 162 -3.72 17.30 -23.22
N TYR A 163 -4.28 18.23 -22.46
CA TYR A 163 -5.27 17.97 -21.41
C TYR A 163 -6.19 19.18 -21.24
N ASP A 164 -7.38 18.96 -20.68
CA ASP A 164 -8.29 20.05 -20.34
C ASP A 164 -7.75 20.84 -19.14
N LYS A 165 -7.62 22.15 -19.29
CA LYS A 165 -7.11 23.05 -18.24
C LYS A 165 -8.12 23.26 -17.11
N ASP A 166 -9.40 23.04 -17.38
CA ASP A 166 -10.47 23.14 -16.39
C ASP A 166 -10.78 21.78 -15.71
N MET A 167 -9.89 20.78 -15.88
CA MET A 167 -10.00 19.45 -15.26
C MET A 167 -9.89 19.50 -13.73
N SER A 168 -11.03 19.68 -13.04
CA SER A 168 -11.13 19.62 -11.59
C SER A 168 -11.10 18.18 -11.07
N LEU A 169 -10.23 17.88 -10.09
CA LEU A 169 -10.20 16.60 -9.39
C LEU A 169 -10.86 16.74 -7.99
N PRO A 170 -11.60 15.73 -7.48
CA PRO A 170 -12.33 15.90 -6.22
C PRO A 170 -11.44 16.05 -4.97
N GLN A 171 -10.36 15.28 -4.89
CA GLN A 171 -9.48 15.21 -3.70
C GLN A 171 -8.14 15.93 -3.88
N PHE A 172 -7.79 16.31 -5.11
CA PHE A 172 -6.51 16.89 -5.47
C PHE A 172 -6.69 18.12 -6.36
N GLN A 173 -5.63 18.89 -6.52
CA GLN A 173 -5.45 19.89 -7.55
C GLN A 173 -4.27 19.47 -8.43
N LEU A 174 -4.43 19.59 -9.75
CA LEU A 174 -3.33 19.42 -10.70
C LEU A 174 -2.45 20.66 -10.67
N ASP A 175 -1.21 20.53 -10.17
CA ASP A 175 -0.21 21.61 -10.18
C ASP A 175 0.37 21.82 -11.59
N GLY A 176 0.46 20.74 -12.36
CA GLY A 176 1.05 20.70 -13.69
C GLY A 176 1.54 19.30 -14.05
N ILE A 177 2.08 19.15 -15.26
CA ILE A 177 2.63 17.89 -15.76
C ILE A 177 3.96 18.17 -16.46
N THR A 178 4.98 17.36 -16.18
CA THR A 178 6.33 17.52 -16.76
C THR A 178 6.77 16.29 -17.53
N THR A 179 7.32 16.49 -18.73
CA THR A 179 7.84 15.44 -19.62
C THR A 179 9.36 15.34 -19.60
N TYR A 180 9.87 14.14 -19.84
CA TYR A 180 11.27 13.90 -20.13
C TYR A 180 11.47 12.63 -20.96
N SER A 181 12.56 12.60 -21.71
CA SER A 181 13.09 11.40 -22.35
C SER A 181 14.21 10.82 -21.50
N CYS A 182 14.37 9.51 -21.54
CA CYS A 182 15.32 8.73 -20.78
C CYS A 182 15.73 7.48 -21.56
N ASP A 183 16.82 6.84 -21.14
CA ASP A 183 17.17 5.48 -21.57
C ASP A 183 17.40 4.64 -20.32
N LYS A 184 16.83 3.44 -20.27
CA LYS A 184 17.11 2.47 -19.19
C LYS A 184 18.09 1.42 -19.67
N VAL A 185 18.95 0.98 -18.76
CA VAL A 185 19.83 -0.17 -18.97
C VAL A 185 19.27 -1.33 -18.15
N TYR A 186 18.81 -2.39 -18.81
CA TYR A 186 18.56 -3.65 -18.11
C TYR A 186 19.82 -4.51 -18.17
N HIS A 187 20.19 -5.05 -17.01
CA HIS A 187 21.04 -6.24 -16.94
C HIS A 187 20.13 -7.46 -17.14
N GLY A 188 20.62 -8.45 -17.88
CA GLY A 188 19.94 -9.72 -18.04
C GLY A 188 20.89 -10.82 -18.47
N ILE A 189 20.33 -11.98 -18.83
CA ILE A 189 21.11 -13.17 -19.23
C ILE A 189 21.91 -12.93 -20.53
N ILE A 190 21.59 -11.87 -21.28
CA ILE A 190 22.30 -11.41 -22.46
C ILE A 190 22.72 -9.94 -22.25
N ASP A 191 23.90 -9.77 -21.66
CA ASP A 191 24.69 -8.54 -21.68
C ASP A 191 23.95 -7.32 -21.08
N LYS A 192 24.39 -6.09 -21.41
CA LYS A 192 23.74 -4.85 -20.98
C LYS A 192 23.04 -4.20 -22.17
N GLN A 193 21.72 -4.12 -22.14
CA GLN A 193 20.92 -3.57 -23.24
C GLN A 193 20.23 -2.26 -22.84
N LYS A 194 20.16 -1.31 -23.77
CA LYS A 194 19.52 -0.01 -23.60
C LYS A 194 18.16 0.05 -24.27
N TYR A 195 17.17 0.57 -23.57
CA TYR A 195 15.81 0.75 -24.05
C TYR A 195 15.40 2.21 -23.90
N THR A 196 14.84 2.78 -24.97
CA THR A 196 14.34 4.15 -24.99
C THR A 196 13.08 4.27 -24.12
N CYS A 197 13.01 5.30 -23.27
CA CYS A 197 11.84 5.61 -22.46
C CYS A 197 11.42 7.07 -22.52
N LEU A 198 10.11 7.30 -22.41
CA LEU A 198 9.51 8.59 -22.15
C LEU A 198 8.82 8.53 -20.79
N LYS A 199 8.95 9.58 -20.00
CA LYS A 199 8.30 9.64 -18.68
C LYS A 199 7.55 10.95 -18.51
N MET A 200 6.32 10.83 -18.06
CA MET A 200 5.40 11.91 -17.71
C MET A 200 5.21 11.88 -16.21
N ASP A 201 5.52 12.98 -15.53
CA ASP A 201 5.30 13.12 -14.09
C ASP A 201 4.16 14.12 -13.84
N ILE A 202 3.04 13.63 -13.29
CA ILE A 202 1.85 14.42 -12.93
C ILE A 202 2.03 14.93 -11.49
N ALA A 203 2.06 16.25 -11.31
CA ALA A 203 2.19 16.87 -10.00
C ALA A 203 0.80 17.17 -9.39
N LEU A 204 0.53 16.60 -8.22
CA LEU A 204 -0.79 16.60 -7.56
C LEU A 204 -0.67 17.13 -6.13
N THR A 205 -1.35 18.23 -5.81
CA THR A 205 -1.49 18.75 -4.42
C THR A 205 -2.81 18.28 -3.81
N ARG A 206 -2.83 17.85 -2.54
CA ARG A 206 -4.08 17.42 -1.90
C ARG A 206 -4.98 18.59 -1.45
N ASN A 207 -6.29 18.45 -1.66
CA ASN A 207 -7.29 19.45 -1.23
C ASN A 207 -7.61 19.32 0.27
N ILE A 208 -6.98 20.17 1.09
CA ILE A 208 -6.98 20.07 2.56
C ILE A 208 -8.37 20.25 3.23
N GLY A 209 -9.35 20.87 2.56
CA GLY A 209 -10.63 21.29 3.17
C GLY A 209 -11.50 20.17 3.76
N TYR A 210 -11.49 18.98 3.15
CA TYR A 210 -12.17 17.80 3.68
C TYR A 210 -11.55 17.36 5.03
N HIS A 211 -10.22 17.31 5.10
CA HIS A 211 -9.51 16.94 6.33
C HIS A 211 -9.64 18.01 7.42
N LEU A 212 -9.69 19.30 7.06
CA LEU A 212 -9.98 20.38 8.02
C LEU A 212 -11.35 20.17 8.69
N THR A 213 -12.39 19.92 7.90
CA THR A 213 -13.77 19.82 8.39
C THR A 213 -14.06 18.53 9.14
N GLN A 214 -13.51 17.38 8.73
CA GLN A 214 -13.80 16.09 9.37
C GLN A 214 -12.76 15.62 10.40
N ILE A 215 -11.52 16.14 10.35
CA ILE A 215 -10.42 15.68 11.22
C ILE A 215 -9.94 16.79 12.17
N TYR A 216 -9.41 17.89 11.63
CA TYR A 216 -8.76 18.93 12.44
C TYR A 216 -9.76 19.72 13.32
N ILE A 217 -10.88 20.20 12.77
CA ILE A 217 -11.87 20.96 13.54
C ILE A 217 -12.49 20.11 14.67
N PRO A 218 -12.96 18.87 14.44
CA PRO A 218 -13.52 18.06 15.52
C PRO A 218 -12.48 17.63 16.57
N SER A 219 -11.23 17.31 16.18
CA SER A 219 -10.19 16.96 17.15
C SER A 219 -9.78 18.15 18.03
N CYS A 220 -9.70 19.36 17.49
CA CYS A 220 -9.56 20.60 18.27
C CYS A 220 -10.71 20.79 19.26
N LEU A 221 -11.96 20.56 18.84
CA LEU A 221 -13.14 20.67 19.72
C LEU A 221 -13.12 19.62 20.84
N ILE A 222 -12.69 18.39 20.57
CA ILE A 222 -12.53 17.33 21.59
C ILE A 222 -11.45 17.71 22.63
N VAL A 223 -10.33 18.28 22.20
CA VAL A 223 -9.29 18.79 23.11
C VAL A 223 -9.85 19.93 23.99
N ILE A 224 -10.57 20.89 23.43
CA ILE A 224 -11.20 21.98 24.19
C ILE A 224 -12.26 21.44 25.18
N LEU A 225 -13.06 20.45 24.77
CA LEU A 225 -14.04 19.79 25.65
C LEU A 225 -13.37 19.08 26.83
N SER A 226 -12.17 18.52 26.66
CA SER A 226 -11.42 17.91 27.78
C SER A 226 -11.09 18.93 28.88
N TRP A 227 -10.84 20.20 28.52
CA TRP A 227 -10.53 21.29 29.46
C TRP A 227 -11.73 21.76 30.27
N VAL A 228 -12.97 21.50 29.82
CA VAL A 228 -14.19 21.80 30.60
C VAL A 228 -14.19 21.05 31.95
N SER A 229 -13.51 19.90 32.02
CA SER A 229 -13.33 19.14 33.26
C SER A 229 -12.60 19.91 34.37
N PHE A 230 -11.77 20.91 34.04
CA PHE A 230 -11.09 21.78 35.01
C PHE A 230 -12.05 22.73 35.73
N TRP A 231 -13.08 23.23 35.02
CA TRP A 231 -14.02 24.26 35.50
C TRP A 231 -15.16 23.70 36.36
N ILE A 232 -15.51 22.43 36.18
CA ILE A 232 -16.49 21.70 37.01
C ILE A 232 -15.97 21.59 38.45
N SER A 233 -16.84 21.61 39.47
CA SER A 233 -16.38 21.48 40.87
C SER A 233 -15.70 20.13 41.16
N VAL A 234 -14.78 20.10 42.13
CA VAL A 234 -14.05 18.86 42.50
C VAL A 234 -14.98 17.80 43.11
N ASP A 235 -16.09 18.22 43.73
CA ASP A 235 -17.11 17.34 44.31
C ASP A 235 -18.00 16.66 43.25
N ALA A 236 -18.13 17.23 42.06
CA ALA A 236 -18.88 16.65 40.94
C ALA A 236 -18.06 15.57 40.19
N THR A 237 -17.44 14.63 40.92
CA THR A 237 -16.55 13.61 40.35
C THR A 237 -17.15 12.75 39.23
N PRO A 238 -18.45 12.37 39.22
CA PRO A 238 -19.00 11.57 38.13
C PRO A 238 -18.99 12.30 36.78
N ALA A 239 -19.29 13.61 36.78
CA ALA A 239 -19.30 14.43 35.57
C ALA A 239 -17.89 14.60 34.98
N ARG A 240 -16.90 14.94 35.84
CA ARG A 240 -15.49 15.04 35.42
C ARG A 240 -14.96 13.74 34.82
N ILE A 241 -15.25 12.59 35.45
CA ILE A 241 -14.82 11.26 34.95
C ILE A 241 -15.50 10.92 33.62
N SER A 242 -16.82 11.14 33.51
CA SER A 242 -17.57 10.85 32.29
C SER A 242 -17.03 11.65 31.10
N ILE A 243 -16.80 12.96 31.26
CA ILE A 243 -16.25 13.83 30.21
C ILE A 243 -14.81 13.41 29.84
N GLY A 244 -13.97 13.11 30.84
CA GLY A 244 -12.58 12.71 30.61
C GLY A 244 -12.45 11.38 29.85
N ILE A 245 -13.23 10.35 30.20
CA ILE A 245 -13.18 9.07 29.47
C ILE A 245 -13.87 9.19 28.10
N LEU A 246 -14.98 9.93 28.00
CA LEU A 246 -15.67 10.13 26.72
C LEU A 246 -14.76 10.84 25.71
N THR A 247 -14.05 11.89 26.10
CA THR A 247 -13.13 12.60 25.20
C THR A 247 -11.95 11.73 24.75
N VAL A 248 -11.38 10.89 25.63
CA VAL A 248 -10.37 9.88 25.23
C VAL A 248 -10.95 8.88 24.22
N LEU A 249 -12.17 8.38 24.48
CA LEU A 249 -12.83 7.40 23.60
C LEU A 249 -13.13 8.00 22.23
N THR A 250 -13.77 9.17 22.16
CA THR A 250 -14.09 9.85 20.90
C THR A 250 -12.83 10.16 20.09
N MET A 251 -11.76 10.63 20.73
CA MET A 251 -10.46 10.87 20.08
C MET A 251 -9.86 9.58 19.50
N THR A 252 -9.97 8.47 20.23
CA THR A 252 -9.49 7.16 19.79
C THR A 252 -10.32 6.63 18.61
N THR A 253 -11.65 6.72 18.69
CA THR A 253 -12.56 6.33 17.59
C THR A 253 -12.32 7.16 16.33
N GLN A 254 -12.11 8.47 16.46
CA GLN A 254 -11.77 9.33 15.31
C GLN A 254 -10.42 8.95 14.69
N SER A 255 -9.41 8.60 15.50
CA SER A 255 -8.10 8.12 15.03
C SER A 255 -8.18 6.78 14.27
N SER A 256 -9.09 5.88 14.67
CA SER A 256 -9.35 4.65 13.92
C SER A 256 -10.10 4.91 12.61
N GLY A 257 -11.17 5.72 12.62
CA GLY A 257 -11.94 6.03 11.41
C GLY A 257 -11.12 6.77 10.34
N ALA A 258 -10.26 7.71 10.76
CA ALA A 258 -9.33 8.38 9.85
C ALA A 258 -8.25 7.45 9.25
N ARG A 259 -8.05 6.26 9.82
CA ARG A 259 -7.09 5.25 9.36
C ARG A 259 -7.69 4.22 8.42
N GLU A 260 -8.98 3.95 8.51
CA GLU A 260 -9.69 3.03 7.61
C GLU A 260 -9.69 3.54 6.15
N SER A 261 -9.64 4.86 5.96
CA SER A 261 -9.52 5.52 4.65
C SER A 261 -8.07 5.68 4.15
N LEU A 262 -7.07 5.15 4.86
CA LEU A 262 -5.65 5.33 4.56
C LEU A 262 -4.92 3.99 4.27
N PRO A 263 -3.92 3.96 3.40
CA PRO A 263 -3.03 2.80 3.29
C PRO A 263 -2.27 2.56 4.59
N LYS A 264 -2.06 1.28 4.91
CA LYS A 264 -1.23 0.82 6.04
C LYS A 264 0.25 0.98 5.71
N VAL A 265 0.76 2.22 5.75
CA VAL A 265 2.19 2.53 5.61
C VAL A 265 2.94 2.36 6.95
N SER A 266 4.19 1.92 6.87
CA SER A 266 5.06 1.66 8.03
C SER A 266 5.67 2.93 8.65
N TYR A 267 5.84 4.00 7.88
CA TYR A 267 6.37 5.27 8.37
C TYR A 267 5.30 6.15 9.05
N VAL A 268 5.74 6.98 9.99
CA VAL A 268 4.90 7.96 10.69
C VAL A 268 4.46 9.06 9.72
N LYS A 269 3.16 9.36 9.69
CA LYS A 269 2.57 10.46 8.92
C LYS A 269 2.27 11.66 9.83
N ALA A 270 2.25 12.86 9.28
CA ALA A 270 1.93 14.08 10.03
C ALA A 270 0.56 14.00 10.75
N ILE A 271 -0.44 13.36 10.14
CA ILE A 271 -1.73 13.06 10.80
C ILE A 271 -1.59 12.15 12.03
N ASP A 272 -0.70 11.15 12.02
CA ASP A 272 -0.51 10.25 13.18
C ASP A 272 0.06 11.03 14.36
N VAL A 273 1.03 11.93 14.09
CA VAL A 273 1.61 12.83 15.08
C VAL A 273 0.54 13.77 15.66
N TRP A 274 -0.29 14.39 14.81
CA TRP A 274 -1.39 15.24 15.26
C TRP A 274 -2.36 14.49 16.19
N MET A 275 -2.84 13.32 15.77
CA MET A 275 -3.80 12.54 16.57
C MET A 275 -3.17 12.03 17.88
N ALA A 276 -1.89 11.64 17.88
CA ALA A 276 -1.16 11.25 19.09
C ALA A 276 -0.97 12.44 20.06
N VAL A 277 -0.62 13.62 19.56
CA VAL A 277 -0.48 14.85 20.36
C VAL A 277 -1.83 15.23 21.00
N CYS A 278 -2.91 15.28 20.22
CA CYS A 278 -4.25 15.58 20.74
C CYS A 278 -4.72 14.54 21.78
N LEU A 279 -4.43 13.25 21.57
CA LEU A 279 -4.70 12.19 22.57
C LEU A 279 -3.93 12.41 23.88
N LEU A 280 -2.64 12.80 23.80
CA LEU A 280 -1.81 13.10 24.98
C LEU A 280 -2.36 14.30 25.78
N PHE A 281 -2.88 15.35 25.13
CA PHE A 281 -3.51 16.47 25.83
C PHE A 281 -4.79 16.06 26.57
N VAL A 282 -5.66 15.29 25.93
CA VAL A 282 -6.91 14.78 26.55
C VAL A 282 -6.60 13.82 27.71
N PHE A 283 -5.61 12.93 27.54
CA PHE A 283 -5.14 12.04 28.60
C PHE A 283 -4.49 12.81 29.78
N GLY A 284 -3.74 13.89 29.48
CA GLY A 284 -3.19 14.80 30.48
C GLY A 284 -4.26 15.45 31.37
N ALA A 285 -5.40 15.85 30.79
CA ALA A 285 -6.55 16.37 31.54
C ALA A 285 -7.16 15.32 32.49
N LEU A 286 -7.20 14.04 32.10
CA LEU A 286 -7.65 12.94 32.95
C LEU A 286 -6.69 12.68 34.13
N ILE A 287 -5.37 12.77 33.90
CA ILE A 287 -4.34 12.67 34.95
C ILE A 287 -4.43 13.85 35.93
N GLU A 288 -4.63 15.08 35.44
CA GLU A 288 -4.83 16.28 36.26
C GLU A 288 -5.99 16.09 37.25
N PHE A 289 -7.14 15.64 36.74
CA PHE A 289 -8.29 15.32 37.58
C PHE A 289 -7.97 14.26 38.63
N ALA A 290 -7.30 13.17 38.26
CA ALA A 290 -6.93 12.11 39.20
C ALA A 290 -6.03 12.65 40.33
N PHE A 291 -5.04 13.46 39.98
CA PHE A 291 -4.13 14.10 40.94
C PHE A 291 -4.85 15.08 41.88
N VAL A 292 -5.69 15.97 41.36
CA VAL A 292 -6.49 16.92 42.16
C VAL A 292 -7.48 16.19 43.08
N ASN A 293 -8.09 15.09 42.63
CA ASN A 293 -8.98 14.26 43.43
C ASN A 293 -8.21 13.59 44.59
N VAL A 294 -7.01 13.07 44.36
CA VAL A 294 -6.12 12.53 45.41
C VAL A 294 -5.72 13.62 46.42
N LEU A 295 -5.27 14.80 45.97
CA LEU A 295 -4.92 15.90 46.87
C LEU A 295 -6.11 16.38 47.71
N SER A 296 -7.28 16.54 47.09
CA SER A 296 -8.54 16.89 47.77
C SER A 296 -8.89 15.87 48.87
N ARG A 297 -8.73 14.57 48.60
CA ARG A 297 -8.92 13.50 49.60
C ARG A 297 -7.91 13.57 50.74
N VAL A 298 -6.64 13.87 50.46
CA VAL A 298 -5.60 14.03 51.49
C VAL A 298 -5.87 15.23 52.39
N GLU A 299 -6.26 16.39 51.83
CA GLU A 299 -6.59 17.56 52.65
C GLU A 299 -7.91 17.38 53.44
N ARG A 300 -8.90 16.64 52.89
CA ARG A 300 -10.10 16.24 53.64
C ARG A 300 -9.74 15.29 54.80
N ARG A 301 -8.88 14.29 54.58
CA ARG A 301 -8.39 13.37 55.65
C ARG A 301 -7.60 14.07 56.75
N ARG A 302 -6.89 15.17 56.45
CA ARG A 302 -6.21 16.01 57.46
C ARG A 302 -7.19 16.81 58.36
N LYS A 303 -8.47 16.92 58.01
CA LYS A 303 -9.47 17.73 58.74
C LYS A 303 -10.34 16.87 59.67
N SER A 304 -9.71 16.34 60.73
CA SER A 304 -10.37 15.63 61.84
C SER A 304 -11.31 16.56 62.64
N PRO A 305 -12.48 16.10 63.13
CA PRO A 305 -13.59 17.00 63.52
C PRO A 305 -13.47 17.57 64.95
N ARG A 306 -12.42 18.34 65.26
CA ARG A 306 -12.25 18.98 66.59
C ARG A 306 -11.98 20.50 66.61
N SER A 307 -12.08 21.21 65.48
CA SER A 307 -11.87 22.67 65.41
C SER A 307 -12.77 23.39 64.38
N LYS A 308 -14.08 23.18 64.45
CA LYS A 308 -15.08 23.67 63.47
C LYS A 308 -15.32 25.19 63.43
N GLN A 309 -14.74 26.00 64.34
CA GLN A 309 -15.20 27.39 64.58
C GLN A 309 -14.19 28.51 64.28
N ILE A 310 -12.95 28.20 63.88
CA ILE A 310 -11.90 29.22 63.62
C ILE A 310 -11.45 29.27 62.14
N ASN A 311 -11.71 28.23 61.34
CA ASN A 311 -11.03 28.02 60.04
C ASN A 311 -11.78 28.49 58.77
N GLN A 312 -12.89 29.22 58.86
CA GLN A 312 -13.64 29.67 57.67
C GLN A 312 -12.82 30.60 56.75
N SER A 313 -11.99 31.48 57.32
CA SER A 313 -11.06 32.35 56.57
C SER A 313 -9.99 31.55 55.80
N ASN A 314 -9.41 30.53 56.43
CA ASN A 314 -8.39 29.66 55.82
C ASN A 314 -8.96 28.79 54.68
N GLN A 315 -10.22 28.35 54.77
CA GLN A 315 -10.87 27.59 53.68
C GLN A 315 -10.91 28.40 52.38
N HIS A 316 -11.25 29.69 52.45
CA HIS A 316 -11.30 30.54 51.25
C HIS A 316 -9.92 30.75 50.61
N THR A 317 -8.87 30.79 51.43
CA THR A 317 -7.49 31.04 50.99
C THR A 317 -6.85 29.82 50.34
N ASN A 318 -7.05 28.61 50.89
CA ASN A 318 -6.55 27.37 50.29
C ASN A 318 -7.28 27.04 48.98
N ALA A 319 -8.60 27.25 48.91
CA ALA A 319 -9.35 27.06 47.66
C ALA A 319 -8.83 27.98 46.54
N LYS A 320 -8.59 29.28 46.84
CA LYS A 320 -7.98 30.23 45.90
C LYS A 320 -6.58 29.80 45.45
N LYS A 321 -5.75 29.25 46.34
CA LYS A 321 -4.41 28.71 45.97
C LYS A 321 -4.50 27.50 45.04
N LEU A 322 -5.42 26.56 45.28
CA LEU A 322 -5.58 25.38 44.43
C LEU A 322 -6.05 25.76 43.02
N VAL A 323 -7.04 26.65 42.92
CA VAL A 323 -7.51 27.21 41.64
C VAL A 323 -6.40 27.96 40.91
N ALA A 324 -5.56 28.75 41.61
CA ALA A 324 -4.45 29.46 41.00
C ALA A 324 -3.33 28.55 40.46
N VAL A 325 -3.14 27.34 41.04
CA VAL A 325 -2.24 26.32 40.49
C VAL A 325 -2.85 25.69 39.23
N GLN A 326 -4.11 25.28 39.28
CA GLN A 326 -4.85 24.68 38.16
C GLN A 326 -4.92 25.64 36.95
N HIS A 327 -5.11 26.95 37.19
CA HIS A 327 -5.13 27.96 36.13
C HIS A 327 -3.73 28.25 35.54
N ARG A 328 -2.64 27.99 36.27
CA ARG A 328 -1.26 28.13 35.76
C ARG A 328 -0.83 26.93 34.91
N THR A 329 -1.22 25.70 35.28
CA THR A 329 -0.91 24.50 34.48
C THR A 329 -1.64 24.53 33.14
N SER A 330 -2.92 24.93 33.09
CA SER A 330 -3.67 25.03 31.82
C SER A 330 -2.99 25.95 30.79
N ILE A 331 -2.47 27.11 31.21
CA ILE A 331 -1.80 28.06 30.30
C ILE A 331 -0.49 27.47 29.74
N PHE A 332 0.28 26.75 30.57
CA PHE A 332 1.54 26.11 30.16
C PHE A 332 1.32 25.06 29.04
N TYR A 333 0.27 24.24 29.15
CA TYR A 333 -0.09 23.26 28.12
C TYR A 333 -0.46 23.93 26.77
N VAL A 334 -1.21 25.03 26.79
CA VAL A 334 -1.60 25.77 25.56
C VAL A 334 -0.39 26.37 24.84
N VAL A 335 0.59 26.91 25.58
CA VAL A 335 1.80 27.50 24.98
C VAL A 335 2.69 26.43 24.32
N ILE A 336 2.85 25.26 24.95
CA ILE A 336 3.64 24.15 24.38
C ILE A 336 3.03 23.61 23.07
N PHE A 337 1.69 23.52 22.99
CA PHE A 337 0.98 23.10 21.78
C PHE A 337 1.33 23.98 20.57
N LEU A 338 1.33 25.30 20.75
CA LEU A 338 1.63 26.28 19.70
C LEU A 338 3.10 26.22 19.24
N ILE A 339 4.04 26.00 20.16
CA ILE A 339 5.48 25.92 19.84
C ILE A 339 5.80 24.63 19.07
N MET A 340 5.23 23.50 19.47
CA MET A 340 5.39 22.21 18.77
C MET A 340 4.89 22.27 17.32
N PHE A 341 3.77 22.97 17.07
CA PHE A 341 3.19 23.11 15.74
C PHE A 341 4.11 23.85 14.75
N ILE A 342 4.87 24.84 15.23
CA ILE A 342 5.81 25.62 14.41
C ILE A 342 7.08 24.79 14.08
N TYR A 343 7.58 23.98 15.01
CA TYR A 343 8.81 23.20 14.81
C TYR A 343 8.66 22.12 13.73
N VAL A 344 7.50 21.46 13.65
CA VAL A 344 7.20 20.45 12.62
C VAL A 344 7.12 21.06 11.22
N TYR A 345 6.72 22.33 11.08
CA TYR A 345 6.61 23.03 9.80
C TYR A 345 7.98 23.33 9.16
N LEU A 346 9.01 23.56 9.97
CA LEU A 346 10.34 24.02 9.54
C LEU A 346 11.27 22.92 9.01
N LEU A 347 11.09 21.66 9.42
CA LEU A 347 12.05 20.59 9.15
C LEU A 347 11.90 19.94 7.76
N GLY A 348 10.88 20.32 6.98
CA GLY A 348 10.47 19.63 5.76
C GLY A 348 10.96 20.22 4.43
N LEU A 349 12.04 21.01 4.40
CA LEU A 349 12.33 21.97 3.32
C LEU A 349 13.68 21.82 2.58
N ILE A 350 14.47 20.75 2.78
CA ILE A 350 15.84 20.64 2.21
C ILE A 350 16.11 19.27 1.54
N ILE A 351 16.88 19.28 0.44
CA ILE A 351 17.53 18.18 -0.33
C ILE A 351 16.70 17.46 -1.42
N THR A 352 17.05 17.66 -2.72
CA THR A 352 16.80 16.76 -3.89
C THR A 352 17.74 17.06 -5.11
N ILE A 353 17.72 16.17 -6.15
CA ILE A 353 18.21 16.25 -7.58
C ILE A 353 19.76 16.31 -7.90
N ARG A 354 20.37 15.94 -9.07
CA ARG A 354 19.95 15.40 -10.42
C ARG A 354 21.12 14.75 -11.27
N ALA A 355 20.91 13.58 -11.91
CA ALA A 355 21.51 13.04 -13.20
C ALA A 355 23.06 12.89 -13.37
N TYR A 356 23.73 12.37 -14.45
CA TYR A 356 23.47 11.83 -15.84
C TYR A 356 24.79 11.06 -16.32
N GLN A 357 25.08 10.39 -17.47
CA GLN A 357 24.46 9.81 -18.71
C GLN A 357 25.53 8.84 -19.42
N PRO A 358 25.22 7.95 -20.42
CA PRO A 358 26.19 7.00 -21.06
C PRO A 358 26.39 7.13 -22.61
N VAL A 359 27.15 6.21 -23.28
CA VAL A 359 27.54 6.23 -24.74
C VAL A 359 27.40 4.85 -25.46
N ASN A 360 27.38 4.78 -26.81
CA ASN A 360 27.06 3.62 -27.72
C ASN A 360 28.29 3.07 -28.52
N ASN A 361 28.29 2.23 -29.59
CA ASN A 361 27.29 1.80 -30.63
C ASN A 361 27.53 0.35 -31.20
N THR A 362 27.05 0.02 -32.42
CA THR A 362 26.90 -1.31 -33.07
C THR A 362 27.57 -1.52 -34.45
N GLU A 363 27.54 -2.78 -34.95
CA GLU A 363 27.64 -3.23 -36.36
C GLU A 363 27.02 -4.66 -36.45
N ARG A 364 25.76 -4.84 -36.89
CA ARG A 364 24.99 -6.12 -36.75
C ARG A 364 23.93 -6.50 -37.78
N ASP A 365 23.20 -5.59 -38.43
CA ASP A 365 21.80 -5.89 -38.89
C ASP A 365 21.60 -6.94 -40.03
N LEU A 366 22.65 -7.40 -40.71
CA LEU A 366 22.50 -8.07 -42.02
C LEU A 366 21.90 -9.50 -41.98
N VAL A 367 22.26 -10.34 -41.00
CA VAL A 367 22.10 -11.81 -41.10
C VAL A 367 20.77 -12.38 -40.53
N LEU A 368 19.99 -11.62 -39.77
CA LEU A 368 18.71 -12.08 -39.21
C LEU A 368 17.72 -12.60 -40.27
N LYS A 369 17.74 -11.97 -41.45
CA LYS A 369 16.78 -12.23 -42.54
C LYS A 369 16.99 -13.58 -43.23
N GLU A 370 18.18 -14.17 -43.13
CA GLU A 370 18.50 -15.45 -43.77
C GLU A 370 18.09 -16.65 -42.89
N LEU A 371 18.27 -16.53 -41.57
CA LEU A 371 17.99 -17.58 -40.57
C LEU A 371 16.53 -18.04 -40.55
N LEU A 372 15.59 -17.10 -40.57
CA LEU A 372 14.17 -17.37 -40.30
C LEU A 372 13.40 -17.90 -41.52
N LYS A 373 14.08 -18.18 -42.64
CA LYS A 373 13.44 -18.53 -43.92
C LYS A 373 12.91 -19.96 -43.99
N ASN A 374 13.61 -20.91 -43.37
CA ASN A 374 13.35 -22.36 -43.46
C ASN A 374 13.01 -23.02 -42.10
N TYR A 375 12.79 -22.23 -41.05
CA TYR A 375 12.59 -22.73 -39.68
C TYR A 375 11.16 -23.26 -39.46
N ASN A 376 11.02 -24.31 -38.63
CA ASN A 376 9.73 -24.92 -38.24
C ASN A 376 9.51 -24.80 -36.72
N SER A 377 8.51 -24.01 -36.31
CA SER A 377 8.14 -23.79 -34.90
C SER A 377 7.20 -24.83 -34.30
N ALA A 378 6.67 -25.78 -35.07
CA ALA A 378 5.75 -26.79 -34.55
C ALA A 378 6.45 -27.94 -33.79
N VAL A 379 7.79 -28.00 -33.82
CA VAL A 379 8.61 -29.09 -33.28
C VAL A 379 9.71 -28.50 -32.38
N PRO A 380 9.88 -29.01 -31.14
CA PRO A 380 10.93 -28.51 -30.24
C PRO A 380 12.33 -28.76 -30.81
N PRO A 381 13.34 -27.97 -30.39
CA PRO A 381 14.74 -28.32 -30.60
C PRO A 381 15.05 -29.77 -30.16
N ASN A 382 16.04 -30.40 -30.80
CA ASN A 382 16.55 -31.75 -30.49
C ASN A 382 15.55 -32.93 -30.58
N TYR A 383 14.32 -32.75 -31.08
CA TYR A 383 13.29 -33.80 -31.19
C TYR A 383 13.73 -35.14 -31.85
N ASN A 384 14.74 -35.12 -32.73
CA ASN A 384 15.26 -36.32 -33.40
C ASN A 384 16.50 -36.96 -32.74
N ASN A 385 17.03 -36.39 -31.65
CA ASN A 385 18.35 -36.72 -31.10
C ASN A 385 18.31 -37.50 -29.77
N ASP A 386 17.12 -37.79 -29.22
CA ASP A 386 16.90 -38.34 -27.87
C ASP A 386 17.55 -37.54 -26.71
N GLU A 387 17.98 -36.30 -26.95
CA GLU A 387 18.53 -35.39 -25.95
C GLU A 387 17.45 -34.48 -25.35
N GLN A 388 17.27 -34.55 -24.02
CA GLN A 388 16.40 -33.64 -23.27
C GLN A 388 16.75 -32.16 -23.52
N LEU A 389 15.75 -31.34 -23.87
CA LEU A 389 15.96 -29.91 -24.08
C LEU A 389 16.04 -29.19 -22.73
N ARG A 390 17.22 -28.70 -22.37
CA ARG A 390 17.39 -27.84 -21.18
C ARG A 390 16.85 -26.44 -21.43
N VAL A 391 15.93 -26.01 -20.57
CA VAL A 391 15.44 -24.62 -20.50
C VAL A 391 15.84 -24.03 -19.14
N GLU A 392 16.72 -23.04 -19.18
CA GLU A 392 17.15 -22.26 -18.02
C GLU A 392 16.13 -21.13 -17.76
N ILE A 393 15.63 -21.06 -16.52
CA ILE A 393 14.63 -20.09 -16.07
C ILE A 393 15.29 -19.06 -15.14
N GLN A 394 14.93 -17.80 -15.34
CA GLN A 394 15.19 -16.70 -14.41
C GLN A 394 13.91 -15.89 -14.23
N VAL A 395 13.68 -15.36 -13.04
CA VAL A 395 12.59 -14.41 -12.78
C VAL A 395 13.15 -13.09 -12.28
N TYR A 396 12.67 -11.99 -12.86
CA TYR A 396 12.96 -10.62 -12.38
C TYR A 396 11.70 -10.06 -11.73
N ILE A 397 11.73 -9.82 -10.41
CA ILE A 397 10.59 -9.27 -9.66
C ILE A 397 10.53 -7.75 -9.87
N LEU A 398 9.37 -7.26 -10.33
CA LEU A 398 9.08 -5.83 -10.50
C LEU A 398 8.44 -5.24 -9.24
N SER A 399 7.36 -5.89 -8.76
CA SER A 399 6.61 -5.49 -7.58
C SER A 399 5.85 -6.68 -6.97
N ILE A 400 5.52 -6.57 -5.69
CA ILE A 400 4.58 -7.44 -4.98
C ILE A 400 3.40 -6.56 -4.62
N ASP A 401 2.30 -6.69 -5.38
CA ASP A 401 1.30 -5.64 -5.51
C ASP A 401 0.27 -5.62 -4.38
N SER A 402 0.01 -6.79 -3.78
CA SER A 402 -0.79 -6.94 -2.56
C SER A 402 -0.48 -8.28 -1.89
N ILE A 403 -0.59 -8.35 -0.56
CA ILE A 403 -0.54 -9.61 0.19
C ILE A 403 -1.81 -9.66 1.03
N SER A 404 -2.61 -10.71 0.84
CA SER A 404 -3.94 -10.82 1.45
C SER A 404 -4.01 -11.98 2.44
N ASP A 405 -3.91 -11.65 3.72
CA ASP A 405 -4.05 -12.60 4.83
C ASP A 405 -5.44 -13.29 4.88
N SER A 406 -6.46 -12.74 4.19
CA SER A 406 -7.83 -13.27 4.17
C SER A 406 -8.13 -14.18 2.96
N SER A 407 -7.70 -13.80 1.75
CA SER A 407 -7.90 -14.62 0.54
C SER A 407 -6.79 -15.64 0.29
N LYS A 408 -5.71 -15.63 1.09
CA LYS A 408 -4.54 -16.53 0.97
C LYS A 408 -3.89 -16.43 -0.42
N ASP A 409 -3.57 -15.21 -0.82
CA ASP A 409 -2.88 -14.92 -2.07
C ASP A 409 -1.98 -13.69 -1.94
N PHE A 410 -1.04 -13.62 -2.87
CA PHE A 410 -0.20 -12.46 -3.11
C PHE A 410 -0.25 -12.08 -4.60
N GLY A 411 -0.33 -10.78 -4.87
CA GLY A 411 -0.10 -10.21 -6.18
C GLY A 411 1.40 -10.13 -6.45
N LEU A 412 1.85 -10.62 -7.59
CA LEU A 412 3.23 -10.53 -8.04
C LEU A 412 3.27 -10.09 -9.50
N SER A 413 4.05 -9.04 -9.77
CA SER A 413 4.38 -8.56 -11.11
C SER A 413 5.85 -8.86 -11.40
N PHE A 414 6.14 -9.56 -12.50
CA PHE A 414 7.49 -10.02 -12.82
C PHE A 414 7.73 -10.23 -14.32
N PHE A 415 9.01 -10.26 -14.72
CA PHE A 415 9.41 -10.82 -16.01
C PHE A 415 9.80 -12.29 -15.82
N LEU A 416 9.18 -13.18 -16.59
CA LEU A 416 9.64 -14.55 -16.77
C LEU A 416 10.63 -14.57 -17.94
N ARG A 417 11.91 -14.77 -17.61
CA ARG A 417 13.02 -14.92 -18.57
C ARG A 417 13.33 -16.40 -18.75
N GLN A 418 13.49 -16.83 -19.99
CA GLN A 418 13.70 -18.22 -20.40
C GLN A 418 14.88 -18.27 -21.37
N ARG A 419 15.75 -19.28 -21.25
CA ARG A 419 16.93 -19.46 -22.09
C ARG A 419 17.08 -20.93 -22.47
N TRP A 420 17.26 -21.22 -23.75
CA TRP A 420 17.51 -22.57 -24.27
C TRP A 420 18.41 -22.51 -25.50
N ASN A 421 18.90 -23.64 -26.00
CA ASN A 421 19.65 -23.68 -27.25
C ASN A 421 18.76 -24.20 -28.39
N ASP A 422 18.81 -23.54 -29.55
CA ASP A 422 18.21 -24.03 -30.79
C ASP A 422 19.26 -24.01 -31.91
N SER A 423 19.83 -25.19 -32.18
CA SER A 423 20.86 -25.41 -33.20
C SER A 423 20.42 -25.04 -34.62
N ARG A 424 19.12 -24.85 -34.86
CA ARG A 424 18.55 -24.41 -36.15
C ARG A 424 18.71 -22.91 -36.40
N LEU A 425 19.18 -22.13 -35.42
CA LEU A 425 19.25 -20.66 -35.46
C LEU A 425 20.68 -20.09 -35.23
N ILE A 426 21.69 -20.96 -35.28
CA ILE A 426 23.13 -20.62 -35.26
C ILE A 426 23.49 -19.69 -36.43
N HIS A 427 24.33 -18.68 -36.19
CA HIS A 427 24.77 -17.70 -37.19
C HIS A 427 26.19 -17.19 -36.94
N ASP A 428 26.74 -16.36 -37.85
CA ASP A 428 28.08 -15.79 -37.73
C ASP A 428 28.21 -14.94 -36.43
N PRO A 429 29.15 -15.27 -35.52
CA PRO A 429 29.43 -14.52 -34.30
C PRO A 429 29.63 -13.01 -34.47
N ARG A 430 30.06 -12.55 -35.65
CA ARG A 430 30.35 -11.13 -35.93
C ARG A 430 29.12 -10.24 -35.82
N LEU A 431 27.93 -10.75 -36.15
CA LEU A 431 26.71 -9.96 -36.16
C LEU A 431 25.96 -9.96 -34.82
N GLY A 432 26.55 -10.57 -33.79
CA GLY A 432 26.08 -10.48 -32.42
C GLY A 432 24.65 -11.01 -32.21
N THR A 433 23.95 -10.49 -31.20
CA THR A 433 22.60 -10.96 -30.85
C THR A 433 21.55 -10.26 -31.71
N PHE A 434 20.70 -11.04 -32.36
CA PHE A 434 19.51 -10.57 -33.07
C PHE A 434 18.27 -10.52 -32.18
N GLN A 435 17.35 -9.63 -32.53
CA GLN A 435 16.08 -9.40 -31.83
C GLN A 435 14.92 -9.57 -32.82
N LEU A 436 13.90 -10.36 -32.46
CA LEU A 436 12.73 -10.55 -33.32
C LEU A 436 11.63 -9.54 -33.02
N SER A 437 10.85 -9.22 -34.05
CA SER A 437 9.56 -8.55 -33.89
C SER A 437 8.47 -9.52 -33.44
N LYS A 438 7.41 -8.97 -32.86
CA LYS A 438 6.28 -9.73 -32.27
C LYS A 438 5.53 -10.61 -33.28
N LYS A 439 5.58 -10.28 -34.58
CA LYS A 439 4.98 -11.08 -35.67
C LYS A 439 5.91 -12.19 -36.20
N SER A 440 7.23 -12.04 -36.01
CA SER A 440 8.21 -13.12 -36.29
C SER A 440 8.44 -14.05 -35.10
N MET A 441 8.19 -13.63 -33.85
CA MET A 441 8.21 -14.52 -32.67
C MET A 441 7.28 -15.73 -32.84
N ASN A 442 6.09 -15.54 -33.43
CA ASN A 442 5.14 -16.63 -33.71
C ASN A 442 5.66 -17.67 -34.73
N LYS A 443 6.77 -17.39 -35.43
CA LYS A 443 7.45 -18.32 -36.34
C LYS A 443 8.59 -19.10 -35.68
N VAL A 444 8.88 -18.86 -34.39
CA VAL A 444 9.93 -19.55 -33.61
C VAL A 444 9.28 -20.40 -32.53
N TRP A 445 9.85 -21.57 -32.20
CA TRP A 445 9.36 -22.40 -31.11
C TRP A 445 9.71 -21.76 -29.76
N VAL A 446 8.79 -21.82 -28.79
CA VAL A 446 8.97 -21.31 -27.42
C VAL A 446 8.32 -22.32 -26.46
N PRO A 447 8.94 -22.68 -25.32
CA PRO A 447 8.42 -23.72 -24.44
C PRO A 447 7.08 -23.34 -23.76
N GLU A 448 6.17 -24.30 -23.70
CA GLU A 448 4.84 -24.14 -23.08
C GLU A 448 4.92 -24.32 -21.56
N LEU A 449 5.15 -23.22 -20.85
CA LEU A 449 5.22 -23.18 -19.37
C LEU A 449 3.93 -22.61 -18.76
N PHE A 450 3.51 -23.17 -17.63
CA PHE A 450 2.38 -22.68 -16.82
C PHE A 450 2.75 -22.53 -15.34
N ILE A 451 1.93 -21.80 -14.58
CA ILE A 451 2.15 -21.55 -13.15
C ILE A 451 1.11 -22.30 -12.33
N LEU A 452 1.57 -23.27 -11.55
CA LEU A 452 0.71 -24.23 -10.84
C LEU A 452 -0.14 -23.63 -9.72
N ASN A 453 0.32 -22.54 -9.11
CA ASN A 453 -0.38 -21.86 -8.02
C ASN A 453 -1.02 -20.53 -8.46
N GLU A 454 -1.20 -20.32 -9.76
CA GLU A 454 -1.99 -19.21 -10.30
C GLU A 454 -3.46 -19.30 -9.85
N LYS A 455 -4.02 -18.20 -9.34
CA LYS A 455 -5.48 -18.01 -9.26
C LYS A 455 -5.99 -17.21 -10.45
N ARG A 456 -5.26 -16.15 -10.84
CA ARG A 456 -5.46 -15.34 -12.05
C ARG A 456 -4.14 -14.66 -12.42
N ALA A 457 -3.60 -14.89 -13.61
CA ALA A 457 -2.54 -14.07 -14.18
C ALA A 457 -2.94 -13.48 -15.54
N ALA A 458 -2.27 -12.39 -15.91
CA ALA A 458 -2.41 -11.74 -17.19
C ALA A 458 -1.03 -11.52 -17.84
N LEU A 459 -0.97 -11.74 -19.15
CA LEU A 459 0.08 -11.21 -20.01
C LEU A 459 -0.28 -9.76 -20.37
N HIS A 460 0.64 -8.83 -20.18
CA HIS A 460 0.45 -7.43 -20.55
C HIS A 460 0.41 -7.27 -22.08
N ARG A 461 -0.46 -6.36 -22.55
CA ARG A 461 -0.77 -6.19 -23.99
C ARG A 461 -0.98 -4.73 -24.43
N VAL A 462 -0.66 -3.75 -23.58
CA VAL A 462 -0.94 -2.33 -23.84
C VAL A 462 0.38 -1.54 -23.98
N SER A 463 0.70 -0.99 -25.15
CA SER A 463 -0.07 -0.98 -26.41
C SER A 463 0.04 -2.26 -27.25
N THR A 464 1.04 -3.09 -26.98
CA THR A 464 1.32 -4.35 -27.69
C THR A 464 1.70 -5.45 -26.69
N PRO A 465 1.69 -6.74 -27.07
CA PRO A 465 2.09 -7.82 -26.16
C PRO A 465 3.50 -7.67 -25.60
N ASP A 466 3.65 -7.75 -24.27
CA ASP A 466 4.92 -7.64 -23.55
C ASP A 466 5.75 -8.93 -23.70
N LYS A 467 6.30 -9.11 -24.90
CA LYS A 467 7.13 -10.25 -25.33
C LYS A 467 8.36 -9.78 -26.10
N LEU A 468 9.49 -10.40 -25.80
CA LEU A 468 10.83 -10.14 -26.34
C LEU A 468 11.50 -11.49 -26.61
N LEU A 469 12.20 -11.60 -27.74
CA LEU A 469 12.93 -12.81 -28.14
C LEU A 469 14.25 -12.41 -28.81
N HIS A 470 15.35 -12.91 -28.26
CA HIS A 470 16.71 -12.76 -28.77
C HIS A 470 17.25 -14.11 -29.27
N ILE A 471 18.07 -14.07 -30.32
CA ILE A 471 18.89 -15.18 -30.81
C ILE A 471 20.35 -14.75 -30.72
N LYS A 472 21.21 -15.49 -30.01
CA LYS A 472 22.67 -15.33 -30.09
C LYS A 472 23.28 -16.17 -31.23
N PRO A 473 24.51 -15.84 -31.70
CA PRO A 473 25.17 -16.58 -32.77
C PRO A 473 25.41 -18.06 -32.51
N ASP A 474 25.56 -18.47 -31.25
CA ASP A 474 25.71 -19.86 -30.81
C ASP A 474 24.40 -20.68 -30.82
N GLY A 475 23.31 -20.11 -31.36
CA GLY A 475 21.97 -20.72 -31.34
C GLY A 475 21.23 -20.52 -30.02
N LEU A 476 21.83 -19.82 -29.05
CA LEU A 476 21.21 -19.59 -27.75
C LEU A 476 20.03 -18.61 -27.86
N MET A 477 18.85 -19.11 -27.56
CA MET A 477 17.61 -18.37 -27.48
C MET A 477 17.44 -17.74 -26.10
N TYR A 478 16.87 -16.54 -26.06
CA TYR A 478 16.43 -15.88 -24.83
C TYR A 478 15.09 -15.20 -25.04
N TYR A 479 14.09 -15.61 -24.27
CA TYR A 479 12.72 -15.08 -24.31
C TYR A 479 12.38 -14.42 -22.98
N SER A 480 11.73 -13.25 -23.03
CA SER A 480 11.30 -12.53 -21.84
C SER A 480 9.86 -12.06 -22.00
N THR A 481 8.98 -12.48 -21.08
CA THR A 481 7.56 -12.11 -21.07
C THR A 481 7.16 -11.52 -19.72
N ARG A 482 6.37 -10.44 -19.73
CA ARG A 482 5.82 -9.84 -18.50
C ARG A 482 4.57 -10.57 -18.06
N ILE A 483 4.52 -10.96 -16.80
CA ILE A 483 3.39 -11.63 -16.15
C ILE A 483 3.06 -10.88 -14.88
N SER A 484 1.80 -10.53 -14.67
CA SER A 484 1.31 -10.04 -13.38
C SER A 484 0.05 -10.80 -12.99
N GLY A 485 -0.07 -11.19 -11.73
CA GLY A 485 -1.17 -12.05 -11.30
C GLY A 485 -1.26 -12.25 -9.79
N THR A 486 -2.35 -12.86 -9.36
CA THR A 486 -2.55 -13.33 -7.99
C THR A 486 -2.24 -14.82 -7.89
N PHE A 487 -1.34 -15.16 -6.99
CA PHE A 487 -0.82 -16.50 -6.77
C PHE A 487 -1.17 -16.99 -5.36
N SER A 488 -1.54 -18.26 -5.24
CA SER A 488 -1.96 -18.86 -3.96
C SER A 488 -0.76 -19.01 -3.03
N CYS A 489 -0.94 -18.59 -1.77
CA CYS A 489 0.05 -18.73 -0.70
C CYS A 489 -0.65 -19.10 0.61
N ASP A 490 -0.37 -20.30 1.13
CA ASP A 490 -0.92 -20.80 2.39
C ASP A 490 -0.20 -20.17 3.60
N VAL A 491 -0.64 -18.96 3.95
CA VAL A 491 -0.13 -18.22 5.10
C VAL A 491 -0.44 -18.91 6.43
N ASN A 492 0.56 -19.00 7.30
CA ASN A 492 0.45 -19.56 8.65
C ASN A 492 0.46 -18.42 9.67
N LEU A 493 -0.72 -18.08 10.21
CA LEU A 493 -0.92 -16.92 11.07
C LEU A 493 -0.85 -17.25 12.57
N LEU A 494 -0.40 -18.46 12.95
CA LEU A 494 -0.32 -18.87 14.37
C LEU A 494 0.51 -17.90 15.22
N ARG A 495 1.61 -17.37 14.67
CA ARG A 495 2.51 -16.40 15.34
C ARG A 495 2.18 -14.93 15.07
N TYR A 496 1.12 -14.63 14.32
CA TYR A 496 0.79 -13.26 13.90
C TYR A 496 0.71 -12.29 15.09
N PRO A 497 1.35 -11.10 15.01
CA PRO A 497 2.02 -10.50 13.85
C PRO A 497 3.54 -10.76 13.77
N LEU A 498 4.08 -11.68 14.58
CA LEU A 498 5.49 -12.09 14.59
C LEU A 498 5.69 -13.32 13.68
N ASP A 499 5.14 -13.25 12.47
CA ASP A 499 5.09 -14.33 11.50
C ASP A 499 6.03 -14.13 10.31
N HIS A 500 6.52 -15.26 9.79
CA HIS A 500 7.35 -15.37 8.59
C HIS A 500 6.61 -16.24 7.59
N GLN A 501 6.26 -15.70 6.43
CA GLN A 501 5.54 -16.42 5.38
C GLN A 501 6.49 -16.88 4.28
N MET A 502 6.19 -18.02 3.68
CA MET A 502 6.97 -18.64 2.60
C MET A 502 6.03 -18.88 1.41
N CYS A 503 5.92 -17.90 0.53
CA CYS A 503 5.02 -17.98 -0.61
C CYS A 503 5.72 -18.62 -1.82
N PRO A 504 5.25 -19.79 -2.30
CA PRO A 504 5.83 -20.42 -3.48
C PRO A 504 5.39 -19.71 -4.76
N LEU A 505 6.20 -19.82 -5.80
CA LEU A 505 5.80 -19.67 -7.20
C LEU A 505 6.39 -20.86 -7.96
N THR A 506 5.54 -21.76 -8.46
CA THR A 506 5.97 -23.00 -9.10
C THR A 506 5.61 -22.99 -10.58
N ILE A 507 6.64 -23.04 -11.43
CA ILE A 507 6.57 -23.05 -12.88
C ILE A 507 6.82 -24.48 -13.37
N GLU A 508 6.01 -24.95 -14.31
CA GLU A 508 6.06 -26.33 -14.82
C GLU A 508 5.80 -26.35 -16.32
N SER A 509 6.33 -27.37 -17.00
CA SER A 509 6.05 -27.65 -18.41
C SER A 509 4.64 -28.23 -18.57
N TYR A 510 3.83 -27.68 -19.47
CA TYR A 510 2.46 -28.16 -19.72
C TYR A 510 2.42 -29.34 -20.69
N GLY A 511 2.97 -29.18 -21.90
CA GLY A 511 2.89 -30.18 -22.97
C GLY A 511 4.04 -31.19 -23.01
N TYR A 512 5.18 -30.91 -22.37
CA TYR A 512 6.42 -31.68 -22.52
C TYR A 512 6.83 -32.38 -21.23
N THR A 513 7.08 -33.69 -21.29
CA THR A 513 7.56 -34.51 -20.16
C THR A 513 9.02 -34.20 -19.82
N SER A 514 9.47 -34.58 -18.62
CA SER A 514 10.87 -34.42 -18.17
C SER A 514 11.91 -35.20 -18.99
N GLU A 515 11.47 -36.09 -19.90
CA GLU A 515 12.33 -36.78 -20.86
C GLU A 515 12.61 -35.89 -22.08
N THR A 516 11.67 -35.03 -22.44
CA THR A 516 11.75 -34.14 -23.62
C THR A 516 12.21 -32.73 -23.26
N LEU A 517 11.85 -32.21 -22.08
CA LEU A 517 12.14 -30.86 -21.64
C LEU A 517 12.51 -30.84 -20.15
N ASP A 518 13.71 -30.34 -19.84
CA ASP A 518 14.18 -30.20 -18.46
C ASP A 518 14.29 -28.73 -18.03
N LEU A 519 13.50 -28.34 -17.02
CA LEU A 519 13.58 -27.01 -16.41
C LEU A 519 14.73 -26.95 -15.41
N GLN A 520 15.59 -25.95 -15.58
CA GLN A 520 16.68 -25.66 -14.66
C GLN A 520 16.67 -24.18 -14.26
N TRP A 521 17.22 -23.88 -13.09
CA TRP A 521 17.42 -22.51 -12.64
C TRP A 521 18.68 -21.92 -13.29
N TYR A 522 18.60 -20.69 -13.79
CA TYR A 522 19.77 -19.94 -14.22
C TYR A 522 20.71 -19.65 -13.04
N LYS A 523 22.00 -19.37 -13.31
CA LYS A 523 23.05 -19.13 -12.29
C LYS A 523 22.63 -18.10 -11.22
N GLU A 524 21.98 -17.04 -11.67
CA GLU A 524 21.34 -16.03 -10.80
C GLU A 524 19.83 -16.12 -11.05
N PRO A 525 19.10 -16.96 -10.29
CA PRO A 525 17.77 -17.44 -10.70
C PRO A 525 16.62 -16.48 -10.40
N VAL A 526 16.80 -15.60 -9.40
CA VAL A 526 15.85 -14.55 -9.05
C VAL A 526 16.62 -13.24 -8.95
N GLU A 527 16.28 -12.31 -9.83
CA GLU A 527 16.65 -10.89 -9.76
C GLU A 527 15.45 -10.08 -9.25
N LYS A 528 15.68 -8.86 -8.77
CA LYS A 528 14.61 -7.95 -8.31
C LYS A 528 15.01 -6.49 -8.48
N LYS A 529 14.02 -5.61 -8.70
CA LYS A 529 14.19 -4.14 -8.57
C LYS A 529 14.80 -3.84 -7.20
N ASP A 530 15.89 -3.06 -7.16
CA ASP A 530 16.63 -2.75 -5.92
C ASP A 530 15.72 -2.12 -4.84
N ASP A 531 14.84 -1.20 -5.26
CA ASP A 531 13.88 -0.48 -4.40
C ASP A 531 12.48 -1.12 -4.37
N ILE A 532 12.36 -2.36 -3.88
CA ILE A 532 11.05 -2.96 -3.52
C ILE A 532 10.75 -2.69 -2.05
N ILE A 533 10.10 -1.56 -1.79
CA ILE A 533 9.60 -1.18 -0.46
C ILE A 533 8.18 -1.73 -0.29
N LEU A 534 8.03 -2.77 0.54
CA LEU A 534 6.71 -3.29 0.93
C LEU A 534 6.21 -2.59 2.20
N SER A 535 4.91 -2.36 2.29
CA SER A 535 4.30 -1.55 3.36
C SER A 535 4.14 -2.26 4.70
N GLN A 536 4.06 -3.60 4.71
CA GLN A 536 3.77 -4.44 5.89
C GLN A 536 4.80 -5.55 6.13
N PHE A 537 5.73 -5.78 5.19
CA PHE A 537 6.68 -6.90 5.22
C PHE A 537 8.08 -6.42 4.82
N SER A 538 9.11 -7.17 5.18
CA SER A 538 10.43 -7.11 4.55
C SER A 538 10.68 -8.37 3.72
N LEU A 539 11.23 -8.19 2.52
CA LEU A 539 11.55 -9.27 1.58
C LEU A 539 12.84 -9.98 1.99
N GLY A 540 12.72 -11.21 2.48
CA GLY A 540 13.85 -12.06 2.85
C GLY A 540 14.35 -12.93 1.69
N CYS A 541 15.51 -13.55 1.88
CA CYS A 541 16.19 -14.33 0.82
C CYS A 541 15.31 -15.43 0.22
N GLU A 542 15.23 -15.40 -1.10
CA GLU A 542 14.45 -16.28 -1.95
C GLU A 542 15.12 -17.66 -2.04
N LYS A 543 14.35 -18.75 -1.85
CA LYS A 543 14.88 -20.13 -1.95
C LYS A 543 14.39 -20.81 -3.22
N THR A 544 15.30 -21.12 -4.13
CA THR A 544 15.02 -21.81 -5.40
C THR A 544 15.24 -23.31 -5.29
N ILE A 545 14.30 -24.08 -5.81
CA ILE A 545 14.19 -25.53 -5.76
C ILE A 545 13.90 -26.02 -7.18
N LYS A 546 14.53 -27.12 -7.60
CA LYS A 546 14.09 -27.91 -8.76
C LYS A 546 13.22 -29.05 -8.25
N CYS A 547 12.13 -29.33 -8.95
CA CYS A 547 11.18 -30.38 -8.63
C CYS A 547 10.81 -31.18 -9.88
N ASP A 548 10.11 -32.29 -9.65
CA ASP A 548 9.44 -33.04 -10.70
C ASP A 548 8.06 -33.44 -10.18
N LYS A 549 7.07 -33.54 -11.06
CA LYS A 549 5.73 -34.08 -10.72
C LYS A 549 5.35 -35.24 -11.62
N VAL A 550 4.42 -36.07 -11.13
CA VAL A 550 3.91 -37.22 -11.87
C VAL A 550 2.40 -37.10 -12.02
N TYR A 551 1.93 -37.07 -13.27
CA TYR A 551 0.54 -36.97 -13.66
C TYR A 551 0.19 -38.13 -14.60
N ALA A 552 -0.78 -38.97 -14.21
CA ALA A 552 -1.18 -40.18 -14.94
C ALA A 552 -0.02 -41.15 -15.29
N GLY A 553 1.07 -41.13 -14.50
CA GLY A 553 2.28 -41.94 -14.72
C GLY A 553 3.36 -41.25 -15.56
N LEU A 554 3.03 -40.15 -16.26
CA LEU A 554 4.00 -39.31 -16.96
C LEU A 554 4.67 -38.32 -16.00
N LYS A 555 5.97 -38.09 -16.17
CA LYS A 555 6.78 -37.23 -15.31
C LYS A 555 7.05 -35.88 -16.00
N PHE A 556 6.87 -34.77 -15.30
CA PHE A 556 7.04 -33.40 -15.78
C PHE A 556 8.06 -32.65 -14.91
N SER A 557 8.94 -31.88 -15.54
CA SER A 557 10.00 -31.10 -14.87
C SER A 557 9.43 -29.76 -14.38
N CYS A 558 9.73 -29.38 -13.15
CA CYS A 558 9.25 -28.13 -12.54
C CYS A 558 10.34 -27.36 -11.77
N VAL A 559 10.15 -26.05 -11.64
CA VAL A 559 11.03 -25.16 -10.87
C VAL A 559 10.20 -24.27 -9.96
N GLN A 560 10.60 -24.20 -8.69
CA GLN A 560 9.88 -23.48 -7.64
C GLN A 560 10.81 -22.50 -6.94
N MET A 561 10.42 -21.24 -6.84
CA MET A 561 10.99 -20.32 -5.86
C MET A 561 10.06 -20.23 -4.65
N ASN A 562 10.62 -20.04 -3.47
CA ASN A 562 9.88 -19.65 -2.28
C ASN A 562 10.33 -18.25 -1.87
N ILE A 563 9.42 -17.29 -1.98
CA ILE A 563 9.62 -15.90 -1.55
C ILE A 563 9.39 -15.84 -0.04
N LYS A 564 10.40 -15.36 0.73
CA LYS A 564 10.30 -15.19 2.18
C LYS A 564 9.80 -13.79 2.51
N LEU A 565 8.71 -13.71 3.26
CA LEU A 565 8.06 -12.45 3.64
C LEU A 565 7.98 -12.37 5.16
N ASP A 566 8.78 -11.49 5.75
CA ASP A 566 8.86 -11.31 7.20
C ASP A 566 7.99 -10.11 7.60
N ARG A 567 7.01 -10.27 8.50
CA ARG A 567 6.08 -9.18 8.85
C ARG A 567 6.73 -8.13 9.75
N LEU A 568 6.50 -6.85 9.45
CA LEU A 568 6.96 -5.73 10.27
C LEU A 568 6.02 -5.53 11.48
N TYR A 569 6.56 -5.68 12.68
CA TYR A 569 5.75 -5.74 13.92
C TYR A 569 5.51 -4.37 14.58
N ASP A 570 6.28 -3.34 14.24
CA ASP A 570 6.26 -2.01 14.89
C ASP A 570 4.87 -1.35 14.85
N TYR A 571 4.16 -1.51 13.73
CA TYR A 571 2.78 -1.06 13.58
C TYR A 571 1.88 -1.66 14.68
N TYR A 572 1.96 -2.98 14.88
CA TYR A 572 1.14 -3.69 15.87
C TYR A 572 1.57 -3.36 17.30
N LEU A 573 2.87 -3.14 17.54
CA LEU A 573 3.40 -2.71 18.82
C LEU A 573 2.75 -1.39 19.27
N ILE A 574 2.75 -0.39 18.38
CA ILE A 574 2.21 0.95 18.67
C ILE A 574 0.67 0.97 18.66
N GLN A 575 0.03 0.22 17.77
CA GLN A 575 -1.43 0.34 17.55
C GLN A 575 -2.27 -0.67 18.32
N THR A 576 -1.71 -1.80 18.77
CA THR A 576 -2.45 -2.83 19.53
C THR A 576 -1.81 -3.13 20.89
N TYR A 577 -0.53 -3.48 20.95
CA TYR A 577 0.10 -3.90 22.21
C TYR A 577 0.14 -2.75 23.24
N ILE A 578 0.67 -1.58 22.87
CA ILE A 578 0.75 -0.42 23.78
C ILE A 578 -0.65 0.04 24.28
N PRO A 579 -1.66 0.28 23.41
CA PRO A 579 -2.98 0.68 23.86
C PRO A 579 -3.67 -0.37 24.75
N THR A 580 -3.55 -1.66 24.44
CA THR A 580 -4.19 -2.72 25.24
C THR A 580 -3.54 -2.87 26.62
N THR A 581 -2.21 -2.77 26.72
CA THR A 581 -1.52 -2.64 28.02
C THR A 581 -2.00 -1.44 28.82
N LEU A 582 -2.14 -0.27 28.17
CA LEU A 582 -2.64 0.94 28.84
C LEU A 582 -4.09 0.80 29.32
N ILE A 583 -4.97 0.12 28.56
CA ILE A 583 -6.36 -0.16 28.98
C ILE A 583 -6.39 -1.12 30.20
N VAL A 584 -5.53 -2.13 30.24
CA VAL A 584 -5.39 -3.01 31.42
C VAL A 584 -4.94 -2.21 32.64
N ILE A 585 -3.91 -1.37 32.50
CA ILE A 585 -3.43 -0.48 33.58
C ILE A 585 -4.53 0.48 34.05
N LEU A 586 -5.31 1.05 33.12
CA LEU A 586 -6.46 1.91 33.43
C LEU A 586 -7.53 1.17 34.25
N SER A 587 -7.79 -0.11 33.97
CA SER A 587 -8.73 -0.91 34.78
C SER A 587 -8.28 -1.06 36.24
N TRP A 588 -6.96 -1.12 36.49
CA TRP A 588 -6.38 -1.21 37.84
C TRP A 588 -6.41 0.12 38.61
N VAL A 589 -6.57 1.26 37.93
CA VAL A 589 -6.84 2.56 38.60
C VAL A 589 -8.14 2.48 39.42
N SER A 590 -9.07 1.58 39.06
CA SER A 590 -10.29 1.35 39.83
C SER A 590 -10.01 1.01 41.31
N PHE A 591 -8.93 0.31 41.63
CA PHE A 591 -8.58 -0.10 43.00
C PHE A 591 -8.20 1.07 43.91
N TRP A 592 -7.84 2.23 43.33
CA TRP A 592 -7.47 3.45 44.04
C TRP A 592 -8.66 4.42 44.24
N ILE A 593 -9.81 4.10 43.65
CA ILE A 593 -11.06 4.86 43.78
C ILE A 593 -11.78 4.43 45.07
N SER A 594 -12.47 5.37 45.75
CA SER A 594 -13.17 5.05 47.00
C SER A 594 -14.36 4.13 46.73
N ILE A 595 -14.67 3.23 47.66
CA ILE A 595 -15.77 2.26 47.55
C ILE A 595 -17.12 3.00 47.38
N ASP A 596 -17.25 4.17 47.99
CA ASP A 596 -18.44 5.03 47.94
C ASP A 596 -18.71 5.60 46.54
N ALA A 597 -17.67 5.75 45.72
CA ALA A 597 -17.75 6.27 44.35
C ALA A 597 -18.20 5.18 43.34
N THR A 598 -19.23 4.43 43.73
CA THR A 598 -19.82 3.29 43.01
C THR A 598 -20.03 3.55 41.51
N PRO A 599 -20.63 4.69 41.07
CA PRO A 599 -20.85 4.95 39.64
C PRO A 599 -19.55 5.11 38.85
N ALA A 600 -18.49 5.64 39.46
CA ALA A 600 -17.20 5.85 38.81
C ALA A 600 -16.47 4.52 38.57
N ARG A 601 -16.49 3.59 39.55
CA ARG A 601 -15.88 2.26 39.38
C ARG A 601 -16.63 1.43 38.32
N ILE A 602 -17.97 1.50 38.29
CA ILE A 602 -18.79 0.86 37.24
C ILE A 602 -18.49 1.44 35.85
N SER A 603 -18.53 2.76 35.71
CA SER A 603 -18.33 3.44 34.42
C SER A 603 -16.95 3.13 33.83
N LEU A 604 -15.89 3.20 34.65
CA LEU A 604 -14.54 2.85 34.23
C LEU A 604 -14.46 1.39 33.75
N GLY A 605 -14.97 0.43 34.53
CA GLY A 605 -14.96 -0.99 34.17
C GLY A 605 -15.67 -1.27 32.84
N LEU A 606 -16.91 -0.80 32.69
CA LEU A 606 -17.69 -0.98 31.46
C LEU A 606 -17.03 -0.33 30.23
N LEU A 607 -16.47 0.88 30.37
CA LEU A 607 -15.79 1.57 29.28
C LEU A 607 -14.46 0.90 28.90
N THR A 608 -13.70 0.37 29.87
CA THR A 608 -12.49 -0.41 29.55
C THR A 608 -12.81 -1.71 28.81
N VAL A 609 -13.91 -2.41 29.14
CA VAL A 609 -14.37 -3.59 28.38
C VAL A 609 -14.77 -3.20 26.95
N LEU A 610 -15.57 -2.15 26.78
CA LEU A 610 -15.99 -1.67 25.45
C LEU A 610 -14.82 -1.18 24.59
N THR A 611 -13.80 -0.58 25.20
CA THR A 611 -12.58 -0.16 24.50
C THR A 611 -11.73 -1.38 24.10
N MET A 612 -11.74 -2.46 24.89
CA MET A 612 -11.04 -3.71 24.55
C MET A 612 -11.74 -4.48 23.41
N THR A 613 -13.08 -4.52 23.38
CA THR A 613 -13.82 -5.22 22.30
C THR A 613 -13.74 -4.47 20.98
N THR A 614 -13.74 -3.13 20.99
CA THR A 614 -13.58 -2.31 19.77
C THR A 614 -12.17 -2.36 19.18
N GLN A 615 -11.13 -2.68 19.96
CA GLN A 615 -9.77 -2.91 19.46
C GLN A 615 -9.59 -4.23 18.69
N ASN A 616 -10.60 -5.11 18.65
CA ASN A 616 -10.52 -6.40 17.95
C ASN A 616 -10.93 -6.35 16.46
N THR A 617 -11.12 -5.15 15.90
CA THR A 617 -11.56 -4.95 14.50
C THR A 617 -10.39 -4.92 13.51
N GLY A 618 -10.56 -5.55 12.34
CA GLY A 618 -9.58 -5.48 11.24
C GLY A 618 -8.46 -6.52 11.27
N LEU A 619 -8.55 -7.53 12.13
CA LEU A 619 -7.68 -8.71 12.13
C LEU A 619 -8.15 -9.77 11.11
N PRO A 620 -7.24 -10.58 10.54
CA PRO A 620 -7.61 -11.65 9.62
C PRO A 620 -8.44 -12.74 10.31
N GLN A 621 -9.51 -13.16 9.62
CA GLN A 621 -10.44 -14.19 10.08
C GLN A 621 -9.86 -15.59 9.80
N VAL A 622 -9.56 -16.33 10.86
CA VAL A 622 -9.06 -17.71 10.83
C VAL A 622 -9.78 -18.54 11.89
N SER A 623 -9.84 -19.86 11.68
CA SER A 623 -10.52 -20.80 12.58
C SER A 623 -9.71 -21.18 13.83
N TYR A 624 -8.48 -20.70 13.96
CA TYR A 624 -7.56 -20.99 15.06
C TYR A 624 -7.09 -19.70 15.74
N PHE A 625 -6.73 -19.81 17.03
CA PHE A 625 -6.17 -18.67 17.78
C PHE A 625 -4.79 -18.27 17.24
N LYS A 626 -4.63 -16.99 16.92
CA LYS A 626 -3.35 -16.32 16.62
C LYS A 626 -2.70 -15.85 17.92
N ALA A 627 -1.39 -15.63 17.93
CA ALA A 627 -0.68 -15.08 19.10
C ALA A 627 -1.28 -13.74 19.59
N ILE A 628 -1.72 -12.87 18.67
CA ILE A 628 -2.43 -11.62 19.02
C ILE A 628 -3.79 -11.87 19.68
N ASP A 629 -4.52 -12.94 19.32
CA ASP A 629 -5.82 -13.25 19.92
C ASP A 629 -5.63 -13.69 21.38
N VAL A 630 -4.60 -14.49 21.65
CA VAL A 630 -4.22 -14.93 23.02
C VAL A 630 -3.86 -13.71 23.89
N TRP A 631 -3.14 -12.74 23.33
CA TRP A 631 -2.85 -11.47 24.01
C TRP A 631 -4.12 -10.67 24.31
N MET A 632 -5.01 -10.49 23.33
CA MET A 632 -6.27 -9.75 23.49
C MET A 632 -7.20 -10.40 24.53
N VAL A 633 -7.36 -11.73 24.50
CA VAL A 633 -8.16 -12.48 25.48
C VAL A 633 -7.55 -12.37 26.87
N SER A 634 -6.22 -12.42 27.01
CA SER A 634 -5.53 -12.23 28.29
C SER A 634 -5.75 -10.82 28.85
N CYS A 635 -5.65 -9.78 28.01
CA CYS A 635 -5.93 -8.39 28.41
C CYS A 635 -7.40 -8.21 28.82
N MET A 636 -8.35 -8.76 28.05
CA MET A 636 -9.77 -8.76 28.37
C MET A 636 -10.07 -9.47 29.70
N PHE A 637 -9.41 -10.60 29.98
CA PHE A 637 -9.55 -11.31 31.25
C PHE A 637 -9.11 -10.46 32.45
N PHE A 638 -7.98 -9.75 32.39
CA PHE A 638 -7.55 -8.86 33.47
C PHE A 638 -8.52 -7.69 33.70
N VAL A 639 -9.06 -7.10 32.64
CA VAL A 639 -10.08 -6.03 32.74
C VAL A 639 -11.37 -6.56 33.37
N PHE A 640 -11.81 -7.76 32.98
CA PHE A 640 -13.01 -8.40 33.55
C PHE A 640 -12.82 -8.82 35.01
N ALA A 641 -11.64 -9.31 35.39
CA ALA A 641 -11.29 -9.61 36.78
C ALA A 641 -11.34 -8.37 37.69
N ALA A 642 -10.92 -7.19 37.20
CA ALA A 642 -11.05 -5.93 37.92
C ALA A 642 -12.53 -5.52 38.14
N LEU A 643 -13.42 -5.82 37.18
CA LEU A 643 -14.86 -5.61 37.34
C LEU A 643 -15.47 -6.56 38.39
N ILE A 644 -15.01 -7.81 38.45
CA ILE A 644 -15.42 -8.81 39.45
C ILE A 644 -14.96 -8.40 40.86
N GLU A 645 -13.71 -7.93 41.03
CA GLU A 645 -13.22 -7.38 42.31
C GLU A 645 -14.14 -6.27 42.82
N PHE A 646 -14.48 -5.33 41.94
CA PHE A 646 -15.34 -4.21 42.31
C PHE A 646 -16.72 -4.70 42.76
N ALA A 647 -17.33 -5.64 42.03
CA ALA A 647 -18.63 -6.22 42.39
C ALA A 647 -18.57 -6.92 43.76
N TYR A 648 -17.53 -7.72 44.00
CA TYR A 648 -17.31 -8.44 45.25
C TYR A 648 -17.13 -7.48 46.45
N VAL A 649 -16.30 -6.43 46.31
CA VAL A 649 -16.07 -5.42 47.35
C VAL A 649 -17.33 -4.59 47.64
N ASN A 650 -18.12 -4.26 46.61
CA ASN A 650 -19.40 -3.56 46.77
C ASN A 650 -20.42 -4.43 47.56
N VAL A 651 -20.52 -5.73 47.25
CA VAL A 651 -21.34 -6.68 48.02
C VAL A 651 -20.86 -6.80 49.47
N LEU A 652 -19.57 -6.99 49.71
CA LEU A 652 -19.01 -7.05 51.07
C LEU A 652 -19.26 -5.76 51.87
N SER A 653 -19.13 -4.59 51.24
CA SER A 653 -19.39 -3.29 51.87
C SER A 653 -20.86 -3.18 52.30
N ARG A 654 -21.81 -3.53 51.41
CA ARG A 654 -23.26 -3.57 51.72
C ARG A 654 -23.59 -4.55 52.85
N VAL A 655 -22.95 -5.72 52.90
CA VAL A 655 -23.13 -6.70 53.98
C VAL A 655 -22.57 -6.18 55.32
N ARG A 656 -21.42 -5.50 55.32
CA ARG A 656 -20.87 -4.85 56.53
C ARG A 656 -21.76 -3.72 57.03
N LEU A 657 -22.26 -2.87 56.13
CA LEU A 657 -23.21 -1.79 56.47
C LEU A 657 -24.49 -2.35 57.11
N ARG A 658 -25.09 -3.41 56.53
CA ARG A 658 -26.27 -4.09 57.10
C ARG A 658 -26.02 -4.68 58.49
N ARG A 659 -24.81 -5.21 58.75
CA ARG A 659 -24.42 -5.70 60.09
C ARG A 659 -24.20 -4.55 61.09
N GLN A 660 -23.72 -3.39 60.64
CA GLN A 660 -23.57 -2.22 61.51
C GLN A 660 -24.92 -1.62 61.90
N THR A 661 -25.91 -1.56 60.98
CA THR A 661 -27.27 -1.13 61.34
C THR A 661 -27.95 -2.10 62.31
N SER A 662 -27.86 -3.42 62.10
CA SER A 662 -28.48 -4.39 63.01
C SER A 662 -27.84 -4.43 64.42
N VAL A 663 -26.59 -3.99 64.56
CA VAL A 663 -25.93 -3.83 65.87
C VAL A 663 -26.32 -2.51 66.54
N ALA A 664 -26.62 -1.46 65.76
CA ALA A 664 -27.15 -0.20 66.31
C ALA A 664 -28.57 -0.37 66.86
N ASP A 665 -29.46 -1.06 66.12
CA ASP A 665 -30.84 -1.31 66.56
C ASP A 665 -30.89 -2.18 67.84
N ASN A 666 -30.02 -3.19 67.94
CA ASN A 666 -29.91 -4.04 69.14
C ASN A 666 -29.20 -3.35 70.34
N GLY A 667 -28.69 -2.13 70.18
CA GLY A 667 -28.06 -1.37 71.27
C GLY A 667 -29.02 -0.48 72.07
N GLY A 668 -30.32 -0.46 71.72
CA GLY A 668 -31.30 0.51 72.24
C GLY A 668 -32.02 0.16 73.54
N TYR A 669 -31.82 -1.05 74.09
CA TYR A 669 -32.52 -1.53 75.30
C TYR A 669 -31.56 -2.29 76.23
N ASP A 670 -30.97 -1.60 77.21
CA ASP A 670 -31.32 -1.85 78.61
C ASP A 670 -30.73 -0.81 79.60
N ASN A 671 -31.36 -0.69 80.77
CA ASN A 671 -30.89 -0.01 81.99
C ASN A 671 -30.43 1.46 81.90
N ASP A 672 -31.28 2.36 82.43
CA ASP A 672 -30.90 3.06 83.66
C ASP A 672 -32.12 3.29 84.57
N GLN A 673 -32.05 2.81 85.82
CA GLN A 673 -33.05 3.08 86.86
C GLN A 673 -32.53 4.15 87.81
N SER A 674 -33.09 5.37 87.73
CA SER A 674 -32.83 6.42 88.73
C SER A 674 -34.14 6.96 89.34
N PRO A 675 -34.13 7.37 90.63
CA PRO A 675 -35.36 7.45 91.43
C PRO A 675 -36.16 8.75 91.23
N LYS A 676 -37.47 8.65 91.49
CA LYS A 676 -38.43 9.76 91.49
C LYS A 676 -37.95 10.95 92.34
N LYS A 677 -37.60 12.08 91.70
CA LYS A 677 -37.54 13.37 92.41
C LYS A 677 -38.96 13.84 92.77
N LYS A 678 -39.15 14.26 94.02
CA LYS A 678 -40.41 14.83 94.52
C LYS A 678 -40.70 16.17 93.84
N SER A 679 -41.97 16.48 93.64
CA SER A 679 -42.42 17.86 93.44
C SER A 679 -42.35 18.64 94.75
N PRO A 680 -42.30 19.98 94.64
CA PRO A 680 -43.13 20.83 95.50
C PRO A 680 -44.17 21.56 94.65
N ALA A 681 -45.43 21.50 95.07
CA ALA A 681 -46.45 22.40 94.55
C ALA A 681 -46.24 23.82 95.08
N LYS A 682 -46.72 24.83 94.35
CA LYS A 682 -46.99 26.15 94.93
C LYS A 682 -48.38 26.12 95.58
N VAL A 683 -48.46 26.69 96.78
CA VAL A 683 -49.53 27.56 97.34
C VAL A 683 -50.87 27.53 96.57
N LYS A 684 -52.02 27.26 97.22
CA LYS A 684 -52.33 27.42 98.64
C LYS A 684 -52.35 26.11 99.43
#